data_AF-A0A4S4E940-F1
#
_entry.id   AF-A0A4S4E940-F1
#
_cell.length_a   1.000
_cell.length_b   1.000
_cell.length_c   1.000
_cell.angle_alpha   90.00
_cell.angle_beta   90.00
_cell.angle_gamma   90.00
#
_symmetry.space_group_name_H-M   'P 1'
#
loop_
_entity.id
_entity.type
_entity.pdbx_description
1 polymer ?
#
loop_
_entity_poly.entity_id
_entity_poly.type
_entity_poly.pdbx_seq_one_letter_code
_entity_poly.pdbx_strand_id
1 'polypeptide(L)'
;MQAVVFTDINQEKAIEFNDYCRNHQPPIAFVKAEVRGLFGSVFCDFGPEFTVVDVDGEEPHTGIIASISNDNPAFVSCVDDERLEFQDGDLVVFSEVKGMAELNDGKPRKIKSARPYSFILEDDTTIFGTYEKGGIVTQVKQPKVLNFKSLRESLKDPGDFLLSDFSKFDRPPLLHLAFQALDKFVSELGHFPVAGSEEDAQKLISMVSDINESSGDGKVEDINPKLLRHLAFGARAVLNPMAAMFGGIVGQEVMKACSGKFHPLFQFFYFDSVESLPTEPLEPSDLRPLNSRYDAQISVFGSKLQKKLEDAQVFVVGSGALGCEFLKNLALMGVSCNSQGKMTITDDDVIEKSNLSRQFLFRDWNIGQAKSTVAASAVSLINPRLYIEALQNRVGPETENVFDDTFWENLNVVINALDNVNARLYVDQRCLYFQKPLLESGTLGAKCNTQMVIPHLTENYGASRDPPEKQAPMCTVHSFPHNIDHCLTWARSEFEGWLEKTPAEVNAFLSNPSEYASAMGNAGDAQARDNLERVLECLDSERCETFQDCITWARLKFEDYFASRVKQLIFTFPEDAATSTGAPFWSAPKRFPQPLQFSVADLSHLQFILAGSILRAETFGIPIPDWAKNPRKLAEALDKVMVPEFQPKKDVKIVTDEKATSLSTASIDDAAVINELIMKLEQCRKNLPPEFRMKPIQFEKDDDTNYHMDFIAGLANMRARNYSIPEVDKLKAKFIAGRIIPAIATSTAMATGLVCLELYKVLDGGHKVEDYRNTFANLALPLFSMAEPVPPKVIKHRDMSWTIWDRWIVKDNPTLRQLLQWLEDKGLNAYSISCGSCLLYNSMFPRHRERMDKKMVDLAREVAKVELPPYRRHLDVVVACEDDEDNDIDIPQISIYYR
;
A
#
# COMPACT_ATOMS: atom_id res chain seq x y z
N MET A 1 -5.57 -29.35 9.49
CA MET A 1 -5.41 -30.18 8.27
C MET A 1 -3.95 -30.22 7.88
N GLN A 2 -3.53 -31.26 7.15
CA GLN A 2 -2.17 -31.40 6.60
C GLN A 2 -2.27 -31.31 5.07
N ALA A 3 -1.23 -30.80 4.43
CA ALA A 3 -1.15 -30.72 2.97
C ALA A 3 0.14 -31.39 2.46
N VAL A 4 0.06 -32.03 1.30
CA VAL A 4 1.20 -32.56 0.56
C VAL A 4 1.26 -31.88 -0.80
N VAL A 5 2.46 -31.40 -1.15
CA VAL A 5 2.73 -30.73 -2.41
C VAL A 5 3.66 -31.60 -3.23
N PHE A 6 3.29 -31.87 -4.48
CA PHE A 6 4.14 -32.56 -5.44
C PHE A 6 4.55 -31.61 -6.57
N THR A 7 5.85 -31.56 -6.83
CA THR A 7 6.47 -30.88 -7.97
C THR A 7 7.23 -31.91 -8.78
N ASP A 8 7.25 -31.78 -10.11
CA ASP A 8 8.02 -32.64 -11.01
C ASP A 8 7.78 -34.17 -10.83
N ILE A 9 6.53 -34.54 -10.59
CA ILE A 9 6.09 -35.95 -10.48
C ILE A 9 5.37 -36.38 -11.76
N ASN A 10 5.61 -37.62 -12.22
CA ASN A 10 4.84 -38.16 -13.34
C ASN A 10 3.35 -38.34 -12.98
N GLN A 11 2.47 -38.30 -13.99
CA GLN A 11 1.03 -38.27 -13.79
C GLN A 11 0.50 -39.54 -13.11
N GLU A 12 1.01 -40.72 -13.46
CA GLU A 12 0.56 -41.99 -12.87
C GLU A 12 0.81 -42.02 -11.36
N LYS A 13 2.00 -41.61 -10.91
CA LYS A 13 2.33 -41.51 -9.48
C LYS A 13 1.57 -40.40 -8.79
N ALA A 14 1.35 -39.27 -9.47
CA ALA A 14 0.53 -38.19 -8.93
C ALA A 14 -0.89 -38.67 -8.63
N ILE A 15 -1.48 -39.46 -9.52
CA ILE A 15 -2.81 -40.07 -9.33
C ILE A 15 -2.78 -41.03 -8.13
N GLU A 16 -1.77 -41.91 -8.03
CA GLU A 16 -1.63 -42.84 -6.90
C GLU A 16 -1.56 -42.10 -5.55
N PHE A 17 -0.77 -41.03 -5.47
CA PHE A 17 -0.66 -40.23 -4.25
C PHE A 17 -1.92 -39.41 -3.95
N ASN A 18 -2.59 -38.88 -4.97
CA ASN A 18 -3.87 -38.20 -4.78
C ASN A 18 -4.94 -39.17 -4.26
N ASP A 19 -5.05 -40.36 -4.86
CA ASP A 19 -5.95 -41.42 -4.41
C ASP A 19 -5.63 -41.82 -2.95
N TYR A 20 -4.35 -41.92 -2.57
CA TYR A 20 -3.94 -42.15 -1.18
C TYR A 20 -4.37 -41.01 -0.24
N CYS A 21 -4.12 -39.76 -0.62
CA CYS A 21 -4.45 -38.57 0.19
C CYS A 21 -5.96 -38.48 0.45
N ARG A 22 -6.80 -38.75 -0.56
CA ARG A 22 -8.26 -38.77 -0.44
C ARG A 22 -8.77 -39.88 0.48
N ASN A 23 -8.14 -41.05 0.44
CA ASN A 23 -8.54 -42.21 1.25
C ASN A 23 -8.01 -42.18 2.69
N HIS A 24 -7.14 -41.23 3.03
CA HIS A 24 -6.67 -41.04 4.40
C HIS A 24 -7.80 -40.51 5.32
N GLN A 25 -7.67 -40.74 6.63
CA GLN A 25 -8.64 -40.33 7.64
C GLN A 25 -7.94 -39.53 8.75
N PRO A 26 -8.12 -38.19 8.82
CA PRO A 26 -8.90 -37.34 7.89
C PRO A 26 -8.23 -37.22 6.50
N PRO A 27 -8.94 -36.83 5.43
CA PRO A 27 -8.32 -36.60 4.12
C PRO A 27 -7.15 -35.62 4.20
N ILE A 28 -6.09 -35.90 3.44
CA ILE A 28 -4.92 -35.03 3.32
C ILE A 28 -5.12 -34.14 2.09
N ALA A 29 -4.86 -32.84 2.21
CA ALA A 29 -4.93 -31.94 1.07
C ALA A 29 -3.77 -32.22 0.10
N PHE A 30 -4.08 -32.32 -1.19
CA PHE A 30 -3.13 -32.59 -2.26
C PHE A 30 -3.00 -31.37 -3.17
N VAL A 31 -1.76 -30.97 -3.46
CA VAL A 31 -1.44 -29.96 -4.47
C VAL A 31 -0.40 -30.51 -5.42
N LYS A 32 -0.63 -30.38 -6.73
CA LYS A 32 0.36 -30.68 -7.78
C LYS A 32 0.67 -29.40 -8.53
N ALA A 33 1.94 -29.06 -8.72
CA ALA A 33 2.34 -27.89 -9.49
C ALA A 33 3.55 -28.17 -10.37
N GLU A 34 3.54 -27.63 -11.57
CA GLU A 34 4.63 -27.79 -12.55
C GLU A 34 4.86 -26.52 -13.36
N VAL A 35 6.12 -26.24 -13.65
CA VAL A 35 6.57 -25.16 -14.54
C VAL A 35 7.39 -25.78 -15.67
N ARG A 36 7.04 -25.43 -16.91
CA ARG A 36 7.63 -25.95 -18.15
C ARG A 36 7.88 -24.76 -19.09
N GLY A 37 9.05 -24.15 -18.97
CA GLY A 37 9.41 -22.93 -19.69
C GLY A 37 8.51 -21.77 -19.30
N LEU A 38 7.83 -21.19 -20.28
CA LEU A 38 6.85 -20.11 -20.10
C LEU A 38 5.45 -20.60 -19.76
N PHE A 39 5.27 -21.90 -19.50
CA PHE A 39 3.99 -22.52 -19.17
C PHE A 39 4.00 -23.05 -17.74
N GLY A 40 2.85 -23.05 -17.09
CA GLY A 40 2.71 -23.66 -15.77
C GLY A 40 1.30 -24.17 -15.51
N SER A 41 1.22 -25.13 -14.60
CA SER A 41 -0.05 -25.68 -14.12
C SER A 41 -0.01 -25.89 -12.62
N VAL A 42 -1.15 -25.70 -11.97
CA VAL A 42 -1.40 -26.11 -10.58
C VAL A 42 -2.76 -26.79 -10.50
N PHE A 43 -2.83 -27.84 -9.68
CA PHE A 43 -4.04 -28.58 -9.36
C PHE A 43 -4.18 -28.70 -7.84
N CYS A 44 -5.38 -28.43 -7.34
CA CYS A 44 -5.73 -28.58 -5.93
C CYS A 44 -6.85 -29.61 -5.74
N ASP A 45 -6.67 -30.48 -4.75
CA ASP A 45 -7.68 -31.40 -4.24
C ASP A 45 -7.59 -31.46 -2.71
N PHE A 46 -8.53 -30.81 -2.02
CA PHE A 46 -8.56 -30.78 -0.55
C PHE A 46 -9.51 -31.82 0.04
N GLY A 47 -9.90 -32.81 -0.76
CA GLY A 47 -10.75 -33.92 -0.36
C GLY A 47 -12.22 -33.75 -0.76
N PRO A 48 -13.03 -34.79 -0.50
CA PRO A 48 -14.44 -34.83 -0.92
C PRO A 48 -15.32 -33.78 -0.25
N GLU A 49 -14.90 -33.24 0.89
CA GLU A 49 -15.59 -32.19 1.63
C GLU A 49 -14.56 -31.32 2.36
N PHE A 50 -14.47 -30.05 1.99
CA PHE A 50 -13.58 -29.06 2.59
C PHE A 50 -14.37 -27.82 3.01
N THR A 51 -14.26 -27.41 4.27
CA THR A 51 -14.97 -26.23 4.78
C THR A 51 -14.05 -25.00 4.75
N VAL A 52 -14.43 -24.02 3.95
CA VAL A 52 -13.86 -22.66 3.95
C VAL A 52 -14.59 -21.84 5.02
N VAL A 53 -13.89 -21.37 6.04
CA VAL A 53 -14.48 -20.60 7.16
C VAL A 53 -14.65 -19.12 6.83
N ASP A 54 -13.83 -18.61 5.92
CA ASP A 54 -13.77 -17.21 5.50
C ASP A 54 -13.28 -17.19 4.05
N VAL A 55 -14.13 -16.72 3.13
CA VAL A 55 -13.92 -16.90 1.69
C VAL A 55 -12.98 -15.85 1.10
N ASP A 56 -13.02 -14.62 1.61
CA ASP A 56 -12.33 -13.47 1.02
C ASP A 56 -11.33 -12.82 1.98
N GLY A 57 -11.46 -13.07 3.29
CA GLY A 57 -10.70 -12.42 4.36
C GLY A 57 -10.86 -10.91 4.44
N GLU A 58 -11.91 -10.36 3.83
CA GLU A 58 -12.34 -8.99 4.08
C GLU A 58 -13.00 -8.92 5.46
N GLU A 59 -12.80 -7.81 6.15
CA GLU A 59 -13.48 -7.56 7.43
C GLU A 59 -15.01 -7.56 7.20
N PRO A 60 -15.80 -8.15 8.12
CA PRO A 60 -17.26 -8.12 7.98
C PRO A 60 -17.78 -6.68 7.89
N HIS A 61 -18.58 -6.39 6.87
CA HIS A 61 -19.14 -5.06 6.69
C HIS A 61 -20.04 -4.69 7.88
N THR A 62 -20.03 -3.41 8.26
CA THR A 62 -20.87 -2.89 9.35
C THR A 62 -21.63 -1.66 8.89
N GLY A 63 -22.74 -1.35 9.56
CA GLY A 63 -23.52 -0.14 9.29
C GLY A 63 -24.21 0.35 10.56
N ILE A 64 -24.33 1.68 10.69
CA ILE A 64 -25.06 2.32 11.79
C ILE A 64 -26.51 2.50 11.37
N ILE A 65 -27.44 2.00 12.18
CA ILE A 65 -28.87 1.98 11.88
C ILE A 65 -29.49 3.35 12.18
N ALA A 66 -30.23 3.86 11.20
CA ALA A 66 -31.02 5.07 11.33
C ALA A 66 -32.47 4.75 11.70
N SER A 67 -33.10 3.79 11.02
CA SER A 67 -34.45 3.30 11.37
C SER A 67 -34.72 1.88 10.89
N ILE A 68 -35.69 1.22 11.54
CA ILE A 68 -36.20 -0.11 11.18
C ILE A 68 -37.74 -0.05 11.19
N SER A 69 -38.38 -0.54 10.13
CA SER A 69 -39.84 -0.62 10.06
C SER A 69 -40.39 -1.88 10.72
N ASN A 70 -41.61 -1.82 11.27
CA ASN A 70 -42.37 -2.99 11.77
C ASN A 70 -43.18 -3.63 10.63
N ASP A 71 -42.51 -4.10 9.58
CA ASP A 71 -43.14 -4.67 8.38
C ASP A 71 -42.70 -6.11 8.09
N ASN A 72 -43.34 -6.73 7.10
CA ASN A 72 -42.94 -8.00 6.49
C ASN A 72 -42.96 -7.86 4.95
N PRO A 73 -41.80 -7.75 4.28
CA PRO A 73 -40.45 -7.76 4.86
C PRO A 73 -40.08 -6.43 5.52
N ALA A 74 -39.23 -6.47 6.55
CA ALA A 74 -38.78 -5.27 7.26
C ALA A 74 -37.80 -4.42 6.45
N PHE A 75 -37.98 -3.10 6.48
CA PHE A 75 -37.06 -2.14 5.86
C PHE A 75 -36.10 -1.58 6.92
N VAL A 76 -34.80 -1.61 6.63
CA VAL A 76 -33.75 -1.03 7.46
C VAL A 76 -33.06 0.08 6.69
N SER A 77 -32.97 1.26 7.29
CA SER A 77 -32.15 2.37 6.78
C SER A 77 -30.95 2.60 7.68
N CYS A 78 -29.81 2.93 7.08
CA CYS A 78 -28.57 3.26 7.76
C CYS A 78 -28.22 4.74 7.56
N VAL A 79 -27.25 5.23 8.33
CA VAL A 79 -26.75 6.61 8.21
C VAL A 79 -26.10 6.81 6.83
N ASP A 80 -26.45 7.91 6.16
CA ASP A 80 -26.06 8.19 4.76
C ASP A 80 -24.55 8.47 4.56
N ASP A 81 -23.79 8.66 5.64
CA ASP A 81 -22.36 9.00 5.59
C ASP A 81 -21.47 7.84 5.11
N GLU A 82 -21.93 6.59 5.30
CA GLU A 82 -21.21 5.39 4.88
C GLU A 82 -22.10 4.51 3.99
N ARG A 83 -21.61 4.28 2.77
CA ARG A 83 -22.26 3.34 1.85
C ARG A 83 -22.11 1.92 2.40
N LEU A 84 -23.24 1.24 2.57
CA LEU A 84 -23.30 -0.18 2.87
C LEU A 84 -22.77 -0.99 1.68
N GLU A 85 -21.94 -1.98 1.99
CA GLU A 85 -21.35 -2.92 1.02
C GLU A 85 -22.02 -4.30 1.08
N PHE A 86 -23.16 -4.42 1.77
CA PHE A 86 -23.94 -5.65 1.80
C PHE A 86 -24.46 -6.04 0.41
N GLN A 87 -24.62 -7.34 0.19
CA GLN A 87 -25.19 -7.93 -1.01
C GLN A 87 -26.49 -8.67 -0.72
N ASP A 88 -27.28 -8.92 -1.77
CA ASP A 88 -28.47 -9.76 -1.68
C ASP A 88 -28.09 -11.18 -1.24
N GLY A 89 -28.74 -11.67 -0.19
CA GLY A 89 -28.46 -12.99 0.40
C GLY A 89 -27.47 -12.98 1.56
N ASP A 90 -26.79 -11.87 1.81
CA ASP A 90 -25.90 -11.76 2.97
C ASP A 90 -26.65 -11.99 4.29
N LEU A 91 -25.95 -12.57 5.25
CA LEU A 91 -26.43 -12.66 6.61
C LEU A 91 -25.89 -11.52 7.46
N VAL A 92 -26.72 -10.98 8.34
CA VAL A 92 -26.35 -9.93 9.29
C VAL A 92 -26.84 -10.21 10.69
N VAL A 93 -26.14 -9.68 11.69
CA VAL A 93 -26.56 -9.64 13.10
C VAL A 93 -26.69 -8.20 13.56
N PHE A 94 -27.54 -7.99 14.56
CA PHE A 94 -27.82 -6.68 15.12
C PHE A 94 -27.34 -6.58 16.57
N SER A 95 -26.93 -5.38 16.95
CA SER A 95 -26.61 -5.02 18.32
C SER A 95 -27.06 -3.58 18.60
N GLU A 96 -27.25 -3.22 19.87
CA GLU A 96 -27.60 -1.86 20.33
C GLU A 96 -28.94 -1.30 19.82
N VAL A 97 -29.81 -2.11 19.22
CA VAL A 97 -31.12 -1.66 18.72
C VAL A 97 -32.07 -1.41 19.90
N LYS A 98 -32.48 -0.17 20.14
CA LYS A 98 -33.48 0.17 21.19
C LYS A 98 -34.88 0.20 20.60
N GLY A 99 -35.86 -0.29 21.37
CA GLY A 99 -37.26 -0.42 20.94
C GLY A 99 -37.59 -1.76 20.24
N MET A 100 -36.63 -2.38 19.55
CA MET A 100 -36.73 -3.71 18.93
C MET A 100 -35.68 -4.68 19.53
N ALA A 101 -35.87 -5.07 20.80
CA ALA A 101 -34.88 -5.87 21.53
C ALA A 101 -34.65 -7.26 20.92
N GLU A 102 -35.64 -7.80 20.20
CA GLU A 102 -35.64 -9.10 19.53
C GLU A 102 -34.54 -9.23 18.48
N LEU A 103 -34.11 -8.11 17.89
CA LEU A 103 -33.02 -8.08 16.91
C LEU A 103 -31.64 -8.29 17.56
N ASN A 104 -31.47 -7.94 18.84
CA ASN A 104 -30.19 -8.04 19.55
C ASN A 104 -29.85 -9.45 20.06
N ASP A 105 -30.51 -10.48 19.54
CA ASP A 105 -30.38 -11.88 20.00
C ASP A 105 -29.16 -12.61 19.43
N GLY A 106 -28.35 -11.92 18.62
CA GLY A 106 -27.17 -12.47 17.97
C GLY A 106 -27.47 -13.48 16.86
N LYS A 107 -28.74 -13.67 16.47
CA LYS A 107 -29.11 -14.60 15.40
C LYS A 107 -28.90 -13.95 14.02
N PRO A 108 -28.22 -14.64 13.08
CA PRO A 108 -28.08 -14.15 11.72
C PRO A 108 -29.42 -14.03 11.00
N ARG A 109 -29.61 -12.94 10.25
CA ARG A 109 -30.81 -12.61 9.49
C ARG A 109 -30.43 -12.33 8.04
N LYS A 110 -31.24 -12.81 7.11
CA LYS A 110 -30.91 -12.74 5.69
C LYS A 110 -31.40 -11.45 5.05
N ILE A 111 -30.52 -10.81 4.28
CA ILE A 111 -30.83 -9.66 3.45
C ILE A 111 -31.51 -10.15 2.18
N LYS A 112 -32.73 -9.64 1.93
CA LYS A 112 -33.50 -9.89 0.71
C LYS A 112 -33.07 -8.99 -0.44
N SER A 113 -32.81 -7.72 -0.13
CA SER A 113 -32.37 -6.72 -1.12
C SER A 113 -31.52 -5.66 -0.44
N ALA A 114 -30.31 -5.42 -0.95
CA ALA A 114 -29.38 -4.41 -0.48
C ALA A 114 -29.37 -3.18 -1.40
N ARG A 115 -29.22 -2.00 -0.79
CA ARG A 115 -29.01 -0.71 -1.45
C ARG A 115 -27.89 0.04 -0.73
N PRO A 116 -27.32 1.10 -1.34
CA PRO A 116 -26.20 1.84 -0.74
C PRO A 116 -26.41 2.33 0.70
N TYR A 117 -27.63 2.62 1.14
CA TYR A 117 -27.91 3.18 2.47
C TYR A 117 -29.07 2.49 3.21
N SER A 118 -29.56 1.38 2.66
CA SER A 118 -30.72 0.67 3.20
C SER A 118 -30.76 -0.77 2.71
N PHE A 119 -31.45 -1.64 3.42
CA PHE A 119 -31.70 -3.00 2.96
C PHE A 119 -33.03 -3.53 3.50
N ILE A 120 -33.50 -4.61 2.90
CA ILE A 120 -34.74 -5.29 3.28
C ILE A 120 -34.38 -6.64 3.89
N LEU A 121 -34.89 -6.94 5.08
CA LEU A 121 -34.73 -8.24 5.75
C LEU A 121 -35.79 -9.24 5.27
N GLU A 122 -35.45 -10.53 5.21
CA GLU A 122 -36.47 -11.58 5.00
C GLU A 122 -37.36 -11.79 6.25
N ASP A 123 -36.94 -11.33 7.42
CA ASP A 123 -37.65 -11.47 8.69
C ASP A 123 -38.95 -10.64 8.76
N ASP A 124 -39.94 -11.19 9.46
CA ASP A 124 -41.17 -10.50 9.86
C ASP A 124 -40.96 -9.77 11.19
N THR A 125 -41.02 -8.44 11.15
CA THR A 125 -40.83 -7.58 12.34
C THR A 125 -42.15 -6.98 12.85
N THR A 126 -43.30 -7.39 12.30
CA THR A 126 -44.62 -6.87 12.70
C THR A 126 -44.98 -7.17 14.15
N ILE A 127 -44.40 -8.24 14.72
CA ILE A 127 -44.61 -8.67 16.11
C ILE A 127 -43.54 -8.15 17.08
N PHE A 128 -42.52 -7.43 16.59
CA PHE A 128 -41.47 -6.88 17.45
C PHE A 128 -41.94 -5.57 18.09
N GLY A 129 -41.20 -5.11 19.10
CA GLY A 129 -41.37 -3.74 19.59
C GLY A 129 -41.14 -2.69 18.49
N THR A 130 -41.50 -1.43 18.74
CA THR A 130 -41.28 -0.34 17.78
C THR A 130 -39.87 0.21 17.92
N TYR A 131 -39.16 0.36 16.81
CA TYR A 131 -37.81 0.95 16.81
C TYR A 131 -37.83 2.35 17.43
N GLU A 132 -36.90 2.61 18.35
CA GLU A 132 -36.74 3.90 19.00
C GLU A 132 -35.50 4.64 18.48
N LYS A 133 -34.31 4.02 18.64
CA LYS A 133 -33.01 4.61 18.26
C LYS A 133 -31.87 3.60 18.34
N GLY A 134 -30.75 3.97 17.72
CA GLY A 134 -29.48 3.26 17.80
C GLY A 134 -29.49 1.96 17.00
N GLY A 135 -28.38 1.23 17.08
CA GLY A 135 -28.25 -0.05 16.41
C GLY A 135 -27.05 -0.10 15.48
N ILE A 136 -26.36 -1.23 15.49
CA ILE A 136 -25.30 -1.59 14.58
C ILE A 136 -25.69 -2.90 13.91
N VAL A 137 -25.62 -2.92 12.59
CA VAL A 137 -25.72 -4.14 11.79
C VAL A 137 -24.33 -4.60 11.38
N THR A 138 -24.05 -5.89 11.46
CA THR A 138 -22.75 -6.49 11.12
C THR A 138 -22.93 -7.73 10.26
N GLN A 139 -22.19 -7.83 9.16
CA GLN A 139 -22.20 -9.00 8.27
C GLN A 139 -21.71 -10.24 9.03
N VAL A 140 -22.30 -11.39 8.71
CA VAL A 140 -21.84 -12.70 9.16
C VAL A 140 -21.28 -13.44 7.96
N LYS A 141 -19.97 -13.71 7.99
CA LYS A 141 -19.31 -14.54 6.97
C LYS A 141 -19.78 -15.98 7.14
N GLN A 142 -20.41 -16.52 6.10
CA GLN A 142 -20.88 -17.91 6.11
C GLN A 142 -19.75 -18.86 5.70
N PRO A 143 -19.58 -20.00 6.42
CA PRO A 143 -18.72 -21.06 5.93
C PRO A 143 -19.22 -21.60 4.59
N LYS A 144 -18.31 -21.87 3.66
CA LYS A 144 -18.59 -22.47 2.35
C LYS A 144 -17.98 -23.86 2.29
N VAL A 145 -18.79 -24.86 1.97
CA VAL A 145 -18.30 -26.23 1.74
C VAL A 145 -17.98 -26.40 0.26
N LEU A 146 -16.78 -26.92 -0.04
CA LEU A 146 -16.31 -27.26 -1.38
C LEU A 146 -16.10 -28.77 -1.49
N ASN A 147 -16.49 -29.35 -2.62
CA ASN A 147 -16.39 -30.79 -2.89
C ASN A 147 -15.45 -31.02 -4.06
N PHE A 148 -14.16 -31.29 -3.78
CA PHE A 148 -13.16 -31.47 -4.83
C PHE A 148 -13.30 -32.85 -5.49
N LYS A 149 -13.15 -32.89 -6.82
CA LYS A 149 -12.95 -34.15 -7.57
C LYS A 149 -11.51 -34.63 -7.39
N SER A 150 -11.30 -35.94 -7.50
CA SER A 150 -9.95 -36.52 -7.53
C SER A 150 -9.16 -36.05 -8.77
N LEU A 151 -7.84 -36.14 -8.74
CA LEU A 151 -7.00 -35.88 -9.92
C LEU A 151 -7.41 -36.78 -11.10
N ARG A 152 -7.69 -38.06 -10.82
CA ARG A 152 -8.11 -39.04 -11.84
C ARG A 152 -9.40 -38.63 -12.57
N GLU A 153 -10.38 -38.15 -11.81
CA GLU A 153 -11.65 -37.66 -12.36
C GLU A 153 -11.44 -36.33 -13.09
N SER A 154 -10.70 -35.41 -12.47
CA SER A 154 -10.46 -34.06 -13.00
C SER A 154 -9.64 -34.04 -14.28
N LEU A 155 -8.79 -35.05 -14.53
CA LEU A 155 -8.07 -35.20 -15.80
C LEU A 155 -8.99 -35.52 -16.99
N LYS A 156 -10.19 -36.06 -16.72
CA LYS A 156 -11.19 -36.38 -17.74
C LYS A 156 -12.27 -35.29 -17.83
N ASP A 157 -12.64 -34.76 -16.68
CA ASP A 157 -13.67 -33.74 -16.51
C ASP A 157 -13.15 -32.63 -15.57
N PRO A 158 -12.33 -31.71 -16.10
CA PRO A 158 -11.63 -30.69 -15.31
C PRO A 158 -12.55 -29.62 -14.71
N GLY A 159 -13.83 -29.60 -15.10
CA GLY A 159 -14.77 -28.54 -14.73
C GLY A 159 -14.38 -27.20 -15.34
N ASP A 160 -14.72 -26.13 -14.64
CA ASP A 160 -14.39 -24.77 -15.07
C ASP A 160 -12.91 -24.46 -14.83
N PHE A 161 -12.26 -23.87 -15.83
CA PHE A 161 -10.90 -23.37 -15.68
C PHE A 161 -10.91 -21.96 -15.12
N LEU A 162 -10.00 -21.69 -14.18
CA LEU A 162 -9.73 -20.32 -13.75
C LEU A 162 -9.07 -19.54 -14.89
N LEU A 163 -9.74 -18.51 -15.37
CA LEU A 163 -9.21 -17.58 -16.36
C LEU A 163 -8.33 -16.53 -15.68
N SER A 164 -7.10 -16.37 -16.17
CA SER A 164 -6.18 -15.29 -15.74
C SER A 164 -6.13 -14.12 -16.70
N ASP A 165 -6.27 -14.40 -18.00
CA ASP A 165 -6.25 -13.42 -19.08
C ASP A 165 -7.44 -13.67 -19.99
N PHE A 166 -8.38 -12.72 -20.04
CA PHE A 166 -9.59 -12.83 -20.85
C PHE A 166 -9.29 -12.82 -22.36
N SER A 167 -8.11 -12.36 -22.79
CA SER A 167 -7.66 -12.47 -24.18
C SER A 167 -7.18 -13.89 -24.55
N LYS A 168 -7.11 -14.81 -23.57
CA LYS A 168 -6.57 -16.18 -23.71
C LYS A 168 -7.55 -17.24 -23.20
N PHE A 169 -8.86 -16.98 -23.23
CA PHE A 169 -9.87 -17.89 -22.66
C PHE A 169 -9.90 -19.30 -23.28
N ASP A 170 -9.41 -19.43 -24.51
CA ASP A 170 -9.26 -20.67 -25.27
C ASP A 170 -8.05 -21.51 -24.85
N ARG A 171 -7.06 -20.92 -24.15
CA ARG A 171 -5.79 -21.59 -23.84
C ARG A 171 -5.87 -22.63 -22.72
N PRO A 172 -6.57 -22.44 -21.59
CA PRO A 172 -6.56 -23.43 -20.49
C PRO A 172 -7.01 -24.84 -20.91
N PRO A 173 -8.09 -25.04 -21.70
CA PRO A 173 -8.44 -26.37 -22.22
C PRO A 173 -7.33 -26.99 -23.09
N LEU A 174 -6.70 -26.21 -23.97
CA LEU A 174 -5.60 -26.69 -24.80
C LEU A 174 -4.37 -27.05 -23.96
N LEU A 175 -4.02 -26.23 -22.98
CA LEU A 175 -2.91 -26.49 -22.06
C LEU A 175 -3.17 -27.72 -21.20
N HIS A 176 -4.41 -27.96 -20.79
CA HIS A 176 -4.79 -29.20 -20.09
C HIS A 176 -4.43 -30.45 -20.89
N LEU A 177 -4.73 -30.46 -22.19
CA LEU A 177 -4.33 -31.55 -23.10
C LEU A 177 -2.81 -31.57 -23.30
N ALA A 178 -2.19 -30.40 -23.43
CA ALA A 178 -0.76 -30.27 -23.68
C ALA A 178 0.11 -30.82 -22.54
N PHE A 179 -0.25 -30.56 -21.28
CA PHE A 179 0.46 -31.12 -20.12
C PHE A 179 0.27 -32.64 -20.00
N GLN A 180 -0.91 -33.18 -20.33
CA GLN A 180 -1.13 -34.63 -20.40
C GLN A 180 -0.32 -35.29 -21.52
N ALA A 181 -0.28 -34.66 -22.70
CA ALA A 181 0.54 -35.12 -23.82
C ALA A 181 2.03 -35.05 -23.49
N LEU A 182 2.48 -34.05 -22.74
CA LEU A 182 3.87 -33.93 -22.30
C LEU A 182 4.25 -35.05 -21.33
N ASP A 183 3.38 -35.39 -20.37
CA ASP A 183 3.62 -36.53 -19.48
C ASP A 183 3.70 -37.85 -20.27
N LYS A 184 2.77 -38.06 -21.22
CA LYS A 184 2.79 -39.20 -22.14
C LYS A 184 4.08 -39.25 -22.96
N PHE A 185 4.52 -38.12 -23.51
CA PHE A 185 5.77 -38.01 -24.27
C PHE A 185 6.97 -38.48 -23.44
N VAL A 186 7.10 -37.96 -22.21
CA VAL A 186 8.20 -38.30 -21.32
C VAL A 186 8.15 -39.77 -20.90
N SER A 187 6.96 -40.30 -20.63
CA SER A 187 6.75 -41.71 -20.28
C SER A 187 7.14 -42.66 -21.43
N GLU A 188 6.75 -42.36 -22.67
CA GLU A 188 7.00 -43.22 -23.82
C GLU A 188 8.45 -43.11 -24.35
N LEU A 189 9.07 -41.93 -24.28
CA LEU A 189 10.37 -41.66 -24.89
C LEU A 189 11.53 -41.58 -23.88
N GLY A 190 11.24 -41.47 -22.59
CA GLY A 190 12.24 -41.40 -21.53
C GLY A 190 13.01 -40.07 -21.46
N HIS A 191 12.57 -39.04 -22.19
CA HIS A 191 13.15 -37.69 -22.14
C HIS A 191 12.09 -36.62 -22.39
N PHE A 192 12.39 -35.39 -21.98
CA PHE A 192 11.62 -34.20 -22.38
C PHE A 192 11.90 -33.83 -23.84
N PRO A 193 10.96 -33.18 -24.55
CA PRO A 193 11.24 -32.56 -25.85
C PRO A 193 12.49 -31.68 -25.79
N VAL A 194 13.34 -31.78 -26.81
CA VAL A 194 14.57 -31.00 -26.91
C VAL A 194 14.27 -29.61 -27.44
N ALA A 195 14.87 -28.57 -26.83
CA ALA A 195 14.70 -27.19 -27.26
C ALA A 195 15.11 -26.99 -28.73
N GLY A 196 14.21 -26.38 -29.52
CA GLY A 196 14.39 -26.17 -30.95
C GLY A 196 14.24 -27.41 -31.84
N SER A 197 13.87 -28.58 -31.29
CA SER A 197 13.63 -29.80 -32.07
C SER A 197 12.23 -29.81 -32.68
N GLU A 198 12.14 -29.58 -34.00
CA GLU A 198 10.88 -29.69 -34.74
C GLU A 198 10.28 -31.09 -34.68
N GLU A 199 11.11 -32.13 -34.67
CA GLU A 199 10.67 -33.52 -34.62
C GLU A 199 9.93 -33.80 -33.30
N ASP A 200 10.51 -33.39 -32.17
CA ASP A 200 9.88 -33.57 -30.85
C ASP A 200 8.61 -32.71 -30.74
N ALA A 201 8.63 -31.48 -31.25
CA ALA A 201 7.46 -30.61 -31.26
C ALA A 201 6.30 -31.21 -32.07
N GLN A 202 6.58 -31.72 -33.28
CA GLN A 202 5.57 -32.35 -34.11
C GLN A 202 5.00 -33.62 -33.45
N LYS A 203 5.84 -34.37 -32.75
CA LYS A 203 5.42 -35.55 -32.00
C LYS A 203 4.53 -35.21 -30.80
N LEU A 204 4.87 -34.16 -30.05
CA LEU A 204 4.01 -33.65 -28.97
C LEU A 204 2.66 -33.18 -29.51
N ILE A 205 2.64 -32.44 -30.63
CA ILE A 205 1.41 -31.97 -31.29
C ILE A 205 0.54 -33.15 -31.73
N SER A 206 1.15 -34.21 -32.28
CA SER A 206 0.43 -35.44 -32.62
C SER A 206 -0.22 -36.07 -31.39
N MET A 207 0.52 -36.20 -30.29
CA MET A 207 -0.02 -36.75 -29.04
C MET A 207 -1.16 -35.91 -28.47
N VAL A 208 -1.09 -34.58 -28.54
CA VAL A 208 -2.21 -33.70 -28.14
C VAL A 208 -3.43 -33.96 -29.02
N SER A 209 -3.24 -34.09 -30.33
CA SER A 209 -4.31 -34.35 -31.28
C SER A 209 -4.98 -35.70 -31.00
N ASP A 210 -4.19 -36.75 -30.75
CA ASP A 210 -4.70 -38.08 -30.40
C ASP A 210 -5.53 -38.07 -29.11
N ILE A 211 -5.06 -37.37 -28.07
CA ILE A 211 -5.80 -37.24 -26.81
C ILE A 211 -7.10 -36.47 -27.07
N ASN A 212 -7.04 -35.35 -27.80
CA ASN A 212 -8.21 -34.53 -28.09
C ASN A 212 -9.29 -35.30 -28.88
N GLU A 213 -8.90 -36.12 -29.85
CA GLU A 213 -9.83 -36.98 -30.61
C GLU A 213 -10.52 -38.02 -29.73
N SER A 214 -9.87 -38.46 -28.65
CA SER A 214 -10.43 -39.40 -27.68
C SER A 214 -11.35 -38.75 -26.63
N SER A 215 -11.41 -37.42 -26.56
CA SER A 215 -12.14 -36.67 -25.51
C SER A 215 -13.66 -36.54 -25.72
N GLY A 216 -14.22 -37.06 -26.82
CA GLY A 216 -15.67 -37.03 -27.08
C GLY A 216 -16.24 -35.60 -27.08
N ASP A 217 -17.24 -35.34 -26.23
CA ASP A 217 -17.89 -34.03 -26.11
C ASP A 217 -16.98 -32.95 -25.48
N GLY A 218 -15.85 -33.33 -24.86
CA GLY A 218 -14.86 -32.42 -24.29
C GLY A 218 -13.75 -32.01 -25.27
N LYS A 219 -13.96 -32.20 -26.57
CA LYS A 219 -12.97 -31.91 -27.60
C LYS A 219 -12.74 -30.40 -27.74
N VAL A 220 -11.47 -30.00 -27.74
CA VAL A 220 -11.04 -28.63 -28.07
C VAL A 220 -11.08 -28.46 -29.59
N GLU A 221 -11.87 -27.49 -30.07
CA GLU A 221 -12.05 -27.28 -31.51
C GLU A 221 -10.80 -26.68 -32.18
N ASP A 222 -10.17 -25.71 -31.54
CA ASP A 222 -8.98 -25.01 -32.07
C ASP A 222 -7.70 -25.51 -31.38
N ILE A 223 -6.96 -26.37 -32.06
CA ILE A 223 -5.61 -26.77 -31.64
C ILE A 223 -4.62 -25.78 -32.24
N ASN A 224 -4.02 -24.94 -31.41
CA ASN A 224 -2.98 -24.01 -31.83
C ASN A 224 -1.58 -24.69 -31.85
N PRO A 225 -1.05 -25.11 -33.01
CA PRO A 225 0.23 -25.83 -33.07
C PRO A 225 1.42 -24.94 -32.70
N LYS A 226 1.30 -23.61 -32.88
CA LYS A 226 2.36 -22.66 -32.52
C LYS A 226 2.55 -22.63 -30.99
N LEU A 227 1.46 -22.58 -30.24
CA LEU A 227 1.51 -22.63 -28.77
C LEU A 227 2.14 -23.94 -28.27
N LEU A 228 1.72 -25.07 -28.83
CA LEU A 228 2.25 -26.39 -28.47
C LEU A 228 3.73 -26.55 -28.82
N ARG A 229 4.17 -25.97 -29.93
CA ARG A 229 5.59 -25.91 -30.31
C ARG A 229 6.41 -25.12 -29.29
N HIS A 230 5.92 -23.97 -28.82
CA HIS A 230 6.59 -23.22 -27.75
C HIS A 230 6.67 -24.02 -26.44
N LEU A 231 5.61 -24.75 -26.08
CA LEU A 231 5.64 -25.65 -24.92
C LEU A 231 6.70 -26.74 -25.11
N ALA A 232 6.76 -27.39 -26.27
CA ALA A 232 7.78 -28.40 -26.55
C ALA A 232 9.18 -27.83 -26.37
N PHE A 233 9.47 -26.65 -26.93
CA PHE A 233 10.81 -26.06 -26.85
C PHE A 233 11.21 -25.68 -25.42
N GLY A 234 10.25 -25.24 -24.62
CA GLY A 234 10.46 -24.88 -23.22
C GLY A 234 10.27 -26.03 -22.22
N ALA A 235 9.89 -27.23 -22.67
CA ALA A 235 9.35 -28.27 -21.79
C ALA A 235 10.28 -28.67 -20.64
N ARG A 236 11.59 -28.69 -20.88
CA ARG A 236 12.59 -29.05 -19.86
C ARG A 236 12.94 -27.90 -18.92
N ALA A 237 12.70 -26.66 -19.33
CA ALA A 237 13.16 -25.48 -18.60
C ALA A 237 12.28 -25.21 -17.38
N VAL A 238 12.91 -24.77 -16.28
CA VAL A 238 12.23 -24.16 -15.14
C VAL A 238 12.71 -22.73 -15.05
N LEU A 239 11.87 -21.79 -15.46
CA LEU A 239 12.20 -20.37 -15.42
C LEU A 239 11.98 -19.83 -14.02
N ASN A 240 12.96 -19.11 -13.50
CA ASN A 240 12.89 -18.58 -12.15
C ASN A 240 11.68 -17.62 -11.92
N PRO A 241 11.34 -16.69 -12.83
CA PRO A 241 10.12 -15.87 -12.67
C PRO A 241 8.83 -16.68 -12.57
N MET A 242 8.70 -17.74 -13.38
CA MET A 242 7.56 -18.66 -13.31
C MET A 242 7.53 -19.45 -12.00
N ALA A 243 8.70 -19.92 -11.54
CA ALA A 243 8.82 -20.63 -10.27
C ALA A 243 8.50 -19.72 -9.06
N ALA A 244 8.90 -18.45 -9.10
CA ALA A 244 8.52 -17.46 -8.08
C ALA A 244 7.00 -17.23 -8.08
N MET A 245 6.41 -17.07 -9.26
CA MET A 245 4.98 -16.85 -9.40
C MET A 245 4.16 -18.03 -8.87
N PHE A 246 4.42 -19.24 -9.39
CA PHE A 246 3.74 -20.46 -8.95
C PHE A 246 4.08 -20.82 -7.50
N GLY A 247 5.29 -20.53 -7.03
CA GLY A 247 5.67 -20.71 -5.63
C GLY A 247 4.84 -19.86 -4.68
N GLY A 248 4.55 -18.61 -5.06
CA GLY A 248 3.62 -17.73 -4.33
C GLY A 248 2.20 -18.28 -4.29
N ILE A 249 1.67 -18.73 -5.44
CA ILE A 249 0.34 -19.33 -5.57
C ILE A 249 0.23 -20.60 -4.72
N VAL A 250 1.11 -21.57 -4.94
CA VAL A 250 1.13 -22.87 -4.24
C VAL A 250 1.34 -22.68 -2.74
N GLY A 251 2.24 -21.77 -2.34
CA GLY A 251 2.44 -21.41 -0.95
C GLY A 251 1.16 -20.89 -0.30
N GLN A 252 0.37 -20.08 -1.02
CA GLN A 252 -0.94 -19.65 -0.53
C GLN A 252 -1.92 -20.82 -0.45
N GLU A 253 -2.03 -21.66 -1.47
CA GLU A 253 -2.95 -22.82 -1.46
C GLU A 253 -2.68 -23.77 -0.29
N VAL A 254 -1.41 -23.97 0.09
CA VAL A 254 -1.05 -24.72 1.30
C VAL A 254 -1.58 -24.04 2.56
N MET A 255 -1.48 -22.71 2.67
CA MET A 255 -2.05 -21.97 3.79
C MET A 255 -3.58 -22.11 3.84
N LYS A 256 -4.26 -22.09 2.68
CA LYS A 256 -5.70 -22.30 2.59
C LYS A 256 -6.08 -23.69 3.07
N ALA A 257 -5.42 -24.73 2.54
CA ALA A 257 -5.62 -26.12 2.94
C ALA A 257 -5.45 -26.36 4.44
N CYS A 258 -4.46 -25.69 5.06
CA CYS A 258 -4.17 -25.86 6.49
C CYS A 258 -5.12 -25.10 7.41
N SER A 259 -5.72 -24.00 6.95
CA SER A 259 -6.48 -23.06 7.80
C SER A 259 -7.98 -23.02 7.54
N GLY A 260 -8.44 -23.42 6.34
CA GLY A 260 -9.80 -23.15 5.88
C GLY A 260 -10.06 -21.69 5.55
N LYS A 261 -9.05 -20.81 5.61
CA LYS A 261 -9.18 -19.39 5.26
C LYS A 261 -8.87 -19.18 3.78
N PHE A 262 -9.64 -18.30 3.15
CA PHE A 262 -9.67 -17.97 1.74
C PHE A 262 -10.25 -19.08 0.83
N HIS A 263 -10.78 -18.67 -0.33
CA HIS A 263 -11.28 -19.61 -1.32
C HIS A 263 -10.11 -20.31 -2.04
N PRO A 264 -9.98 -21.64 -1.96
CA PRO A 264 -8.97 -22.39 -2.71
C PRO A 264 -9.11 -22.23 -4.23
N LEU A 265 -8.03 -22.50 -4.95
CA LEU A 265 -8.14 -22.82 -6.37
C LEU A 265 -9.01 -24.08 -6.54
N PHE A 266 -9.98 -24.03 -7.45
CA PHE A 266 -10.97 -25.07 -7.64
C PHE A 266 -11.20 -25.30 -9.15
N GLN A 267 -10.45 -26.16 -9.83
CA GLN A 267 -9.35 -27.01 -9.30
C GLN A 267 -8.05 -26.88 -10.08
N PHE A 268 -8.11 -26.75 -11.41
CA PHE A 268 -6.96 -26.51 -12.26
C PHE A 268 -6.77 -25.02 -12.55
N PHE A 269 -5.52 -24.58 -12.51
CA PHE A 269 -5.10 -23.29 -13.04
C PHE A 269 -3.92 -23.49 -13.98
N TYR A 270 -4.08 -23.01 -15.22
CA TYR A 270 -3.06 -23.01 -16.25
C TYR A 270 -2.66 -21.56 -16.56
N PHE A 271 -1.37 -21.37 -16.82
CA PHE A 271 -0.83 -20.06 -17.16
C PHE A 271 0.24 -20.20 -18.23
N ASP A 272 0.30 -19.22 -19.12
CA ASP A 272 1.44 -19.02 -20.00
C ASP A 272 1.79 -17.53 -20.14
N SER A 273 3.07 -17.27 -20.43
CA SER A 273 3.58 -15.95 -20.77
C SER A 273 4.40 -16.00 -22.05
N VAL A 274 3.85 -16.59 -23.12
CA VAL A 274 4.55 -16.70 -24.41
C VAL A 274 4.92 -15.36 -25.03
N GLU A 275 4.23 -14.28 -24.64
CA GLU A 275 4.52 -12.91 -25.03
C GLU A 275 5.89 -12.43 -24.50
N SER A 276 6.49 -13.16 -23.54
CA SER A 276 7.86 -12.91 -23.05
C SER A 276 8.94 -13.40 -24.01
N LEU A 277 8.59 -14.20 -25.03
CA LEU A 277 9.57 -14.66 -26.03
C LEU A 277 10.11 -13.47 -26.83
N PRO A 278 11.38 -13.53 -27.29
CA PRO A 278 11.97 -12.45 -28.06
C PRO A 278 11.19 -12.13 -29.32
N THR A 279 11.22 -10.86 -29.73
CA THR A 279 10.56 -10.38 -30.95
C THR A 279 11.24 -10.90 -32.22
N GLU A 280 12.56 -11.11 -32.16
CA GLU A 280 13.32 -11.73 -33.23
C GLU A 280 13.21 -13.27 -33.19
N PRO A 281 13.08 -13.95 -34.34
CA PRO A 281 13.07 -15.40 -34.39
C PRO A 281 14.34 -16.02 -33.79
N LEU A 282 14.15 -17.04 -32.96
CA LEU A 282 15.25 -17.79 -32.34
C LEU A 282 15.82 -18.83 -33.29
N GLU A 283 17.13 -18.77 -33.52
CA GLU A 283 17.84 -19.80 -34.28
C GLU A 283 18.17 -21.00 -33.38
N PRO A 284 18.17 -22.26 -33.89
CA PRO A 284 18.52 -23.42 -33.08
C PRO A 284 19.90 -23.37 -32.43
N SER A 285 20.84 -22.59 -32.98
CA SER A 285 22.14 -22.34 -32.35
C SER A 285 22.05 -21.48 -31.09
N ASP A 286 21.08 -20.57 -31.03
CA ASP A 286 20.90 -19.65 -29.91
C ASP A 286 20.42 -20.39 -28.66
N LEU A 287 19.69 -21.50 -28.83
CA LEU A 287 19.09 -22.33 -27.78
C LEU A 287 20.05 -23.38 -27.20
N ARG A 288 21.28 -23.50 -27.74
CA ARG A 288 22.23 -24.53 -27.31
C ARG A 288 22.71 -24.27 -25.88
N PRO A 289 22.76 -25.29 -25.02
CA PRO A 289 23.34 -25.16 -23.68
C PRO A 289 24.80 -24.69 -23.77
N LEU A 290 25.17 -23.75 -22.90
CA LEU A 290 26.52 -23.19 -22.83
C LEU A 290 27.32 -23.75 -21.63
N ASN A 291 26.79 -24.79 -20.96
CA ASN A 291 27.29 -25.29 -19.69
C ASN A 291 27.35 -24.18 -18.65
N SER A 292 26.27 -23.40 -18.60
CA SER A 292 26.09 -22.26 -17.71
C SER A 292 24.93 -22.51 -16.76
N ARG A 293 24.90 -21.77 -15.65
CA ARG A 293 23.74 -21.78 -14.75
C ARG A 293 22.45 -21.26 -15.38
N TYR A 294 22.54 -20.62 -16.55
CA TYR A 294 21.42 -20.03 -17.28
C TYR A 294 20.90 -20.92 -18.41
N ASP A 295 21.40 -22.16 -18.56
CA ASP A 295 21.07 -23.02 -19.71
C ASP A 295 19.57 -23.29 -19.85
N ALA A 296 18.82 -23.37 -18.75
CA ALA A 296 17.36 -23.48 -18.80
C ALA A 296 16.66 -22.22 -19.36
N GLN A 297 17.19 -21.05 -19.05
CA GLN A 297 16.70 -19.78 -19.58
C GLN A 297 17.10 -19.61 -21.05
N ILE A 298 18.35 -19.95 -21.39
CA ILE A 298 18.88 -19.95 -22.77
C ILE A 298 18.07 -20.89 -23.67
N SER A 299 17.62 -22.05 -23.18
CA SER A 299 16.81 -22.98 -23.97
C SER A 299 15.42 -22.43 -24.35
N VAL A 300 14.97 -21.34 -23.73
CA VAL A 300 13.69 -20.68 -24.03
C VAL A 300 13.90 -19.37 -24.79
N PHE A 301 14.84 -18.54 -24.33
CA PHE A 301 15.03 -17.16 -24.81
C PHE A 301 16.26 -16.96 -25.70
N GLY A 302 17.09 -17.99 -25.84
CA GLY A 302 18.36 -17.92 -26.55
C GLY A 302 19.47 -17.18 -25.80
N SER A 303 20.70 -17.46 -26.20
CA SER A 303 21.91 -16.86 -25.62
C SER A 303 22.04 -15.35 -25.86
N LYS A 304 21.40 -14.82 -26.92
CA LYS A 304 21.40 -13.39 -27.23
C LYS A 304 20.63 -12.56 -26.19
N LEU A 305 19.41 -12.96 -25.85
CA LEU A 305 18.65 -12.26 -24.80
C LEU A 305 19.31 -12.46 -23.44
N GLN A 306 19.82 -13.67 -23.14
CA GLN A 306 20.60 -13.90 -21.92
C GLN A 306 21.75 -12.89 -21.78
N LYS A 307 22.47 -12.65 -22.89
CA LYS A 307 23.58 -11.68 -22.91
C LYS A 307 23.11 -10.24 -22.63
N LYS A 308 21.96 -9.83 -23.20
CA LYS A 308 21.35 -8.52 -22.89
C LYS A 308 21.01 -8.38 -21.39
N LEU A 309 20.47 -9.43 -20.77
CA LEU A 309 20.21 -9.45 -19.32
C LEU A 309 21.51 -9.26 -18.52
N GLU A 310 22.56 -10.01 -18.87
CA GLU A 310 23.86 -9.94 -18.19
C GLU A 310 24.53 -8.56 -18.27
N ASP A 311 24.31 -7.84 -19.37
CA ASP A 311 24.89 -6.51 -19.62
C ASP A 311 24.01 -5.35 -19.10
N ALA A 312 22.82 -5.63 -18.56
CA ALA A 312 21.87 -4.59 -18.19
C ALA A 312 22.33 -3.71 -17.01
N GLN A 313 22.02 -2.42 -17.12
CA GLN A 313 22.12 -1.39 -16.08
C GLN A 313 20.73 -1.21 -15.45
N VAL A 314 20.54 -1.70 -14.23
CA VAL A 314 19.23 -1.76 -13.55
C VAL A 314 19.25 -0.94 -12.27
N PHE A 315 18.18 -0.18 -12.03
CA PHE A 315 17.96 0.50 -10.77
C PHE A 315 16.75 -0.09 -10.04
N VAL A 316 16.96 -0.63 -8.85
CA VAL A 316 15.91 -1.14 -7.97
C VAL A 316 15.71 -0.15 -6.83
N VAL A 317 14.48 0.35 -6.67
CA VAL A 317 14.13 1.33 -5.65
C VAL A 317 13.33 0.67 -4.54
N GLY A 318 13.96 0.47 -3.39
CA GLY A 318 13.41 -0.25 -2.25
C GLY A 318 13.98 -1.67 -2.10
N SER A 319 14.33 -2.03 -0.88
CA SER A 319 14.93 -3.30 -0.46
C SER A 319 14.08 -4.03 0.58
N GLY A 320 12.77 -3.74 0.61
CA GLY A 320 11.77 -4.40 1.45
C GLY A 320 11.35 -5.78 0.95
N ALA A 321 10.07 -6.14 1.10
CA ALA A 321 9.55 -7.47 0.72
C ALA A 321 9.70 -7.73 -0.78
N LEU A 322 9.18 -6.82 -1.60
CA LEU A 322 9.33 -6.88 -3.07
C LEU A 322 10.80 -6.81 -3.46
N GLY A 323 11.60 -5.93 -2.83
CA GLY A 323 13.01 -5.77 -3.12
C GLY A 323 13.82 -7.05 -2.92
N CYS A 324 13.61 -7.75 -1.80
CA CYS A 324 14.25 -9.04 -1.54
C CYS A 324 13.92 -10.09 -2.61
N GLU A 325 12.65 -10.20 -2.98
CA GLU A 325 12.19 -11.13 -4.02
C GLU A 325 12.72 -10.73 -5.41
N PHE A 326 12.72 -9.45 -5.77
CA PHE A 326 13.32 -8.96 -7.01
C PHE A 326 14.80 -9.27 -7.08
N LEU A 327 15.58 -8.94 -6.05
CA LEU A 327 17.03 -9.20 -6.04
C LEU A 327 17.33 -10.70 -6.20
N LYS A 328 16.56 -11.59 -5.56
CA LYS A 328 16.64 -13.03 -5.80
C LYS A 328 16.35 -13.38 -7.25
N ASN A 329 15.25 -12.85 -7.81
CA ASN A 329 14.86 -13.14 -9.18
C ASN A 329 15.91 -12.67 -10.20
N LEU A 330 16.36 -11.42 -10.08
CA LEU A 330 17.35 -10.80 -10.96
C LEU A 330 18.70 -11.53 -10.89
N ALA A 331 19.15 -11.91 -9.69
CA ALA A 331 20.37 -12.70 -9.51
C ALA A 331 20.29 -14.07 -10.19
N LEU A 332 19.14 -14.75 -10.11
CA LEU A 332 18.92 -16.06 -10.74
C LEU A 332 18.73 -15.96 -12.26
N MET A 333 18.14 -14.87 -12.75
CA MET A 333 18.01 -14.55 -14.18
C MET A 333 19.35 -14.15 -14.82
N GLY A 334 20.36 -13.84 -14.01
CA GLY A 334 21.66 -13.38 -14.49
C GLY A 334 21.69 -11.91 -14.91
N VAL A 335 20.76 -11.09 -14.39
CA VAL A 335 20.73 -9.65 -14.68
C VAL A 335 21.97 -8.98 -14.08
N SER A 336 22.63 -8.12 -14.86
CA SER A 336 23.84 -7.40 -14.43
C SER A 336 24.98 -8.31 -13.96
N CYS A 337 25.12 -9.51 -14.56
CA CYS A 337 26.11 -10.51 -14.19
C CYS A 337 27.35 -10.56 -15.10
N ASN A 338 27.48 -9.60 -16.03
CA ASN A 338 28.70 -9.41 -16.79
C ASN A 338 29.34 -8.05 -16.48
N SER A 339 30.61 -7.90 -16.85
CA SER A 339 31.45 -6.71 -16.63
C SER A 339 30.88 -5.37 -17.13
N GLN A 340 29.91 -5.38 -18.06
CA GLN A 340 29.23 -4.17 -18.54
C GLN A 340 27.91 -3.89 -17.81
N GLY A 341 27.38 -4.87 -17.09
CA GLY A 341 26.15 -4.72 -16.31
C GLY A 341 26.42 -4.12 -14.94
N LYS A 342 25.38 -3.49 -14.37
CA LYS A 342 25.40 -2.96 -13.01
C LYS A 342 23.99 -2.90 -12.46
N MET A 343 23.80 -3.37 -11.25
CA MET A 343 22.56 -3.24 -10.50
C MET A 343 22.79 -2.26 -9.36
N THR A 344 22.01 -1.18 -9.32
CA THR A 344 22.00 -0.27 -8.17
C THR A 344 20.74 -0.57 -7.36
N ILE A 345 20.88 -0.79 -6.05
CA ILE A 345 19.76 -0.95 -5.10
C ILE A 345 19.85 0.17 -4.07
N THR A 346 18.75 0.83 -3.75
CA THR A 346 18.71 1.84 -2.68
C THR A 346 17.52 1.64 -1.76
N ASP A 347 17.74 1.83 -0.47
CA ASP A 347 16.73 1.81 0.59
C ASP A 347 17.33 2.50 1.83
N ASP A 348 16.64 3.50 2.37
CA ASP A 348 17.08 4.27 3.54
C ASP A 348 16.65 3.67 4.89
N ASP A 349 15.93 2.55 4.89
CA ASP A 349 15.52 1.85 6.10
C ASP A 349 16.56 0.85 6.63
N VAL A 350 16.41 0.55 7.91
CA VAL A 350 17.09 -0.54 8.60
C VAL A 350 16.17 -1.76 8.77
N ILE A 351 16.77 -2.92 9.02
CA ILE A 351 16.06 -4.18 9.21
C ILE A 351 15.40 -4.21 10.59
N GLU A 352 14.11 -4.47 10.62
CA GLU A 352 13.33 -4.68 11.84
C GLU A 352 12.91 -6.14 12.01
N LYS A 353 12.58 -6.55 13.24
CA LYS A 353 12.11 -7.92 13.50
C LYS A 353 10.84 -8.27 12.72
N SER A 354 9.92 -7.32 12.57
CA SER A 354 8.65 -7.47 11.83
C SER A 354 8.87 -7.78 10.34
N ASN A 355 10.06 -7.46 9.80
CA ASN A 355 10.40 -7.62 8.38
C ASN A 355 10.70 -9.07 8.02
N LEU A 356 11.28 -9.84 8.94
CA LEU A 356 11.84 -11.18 8.68
C LEU A 356 10.81 -12.21 8.19
N SER A 357 9.53 -11.99 8.45
CA SER A 357 8.43 -12.85 7.98
C SER A 357 8.25 -12.88 6.46
N ARG A 358 8.75 -11.84 5.76
CA ARG A 358 8.55 -11.66 4.30
C ARG A 358 9.78 -11.13 3.56
N GLN A 359 10.84 -10.73 4.28
CA GLN A 359 12.10 -10.26 3.72
C GLN A 359 13.18 -11.31 3.97
N PHE A 360 13.06 -12.43 3.25
CA PHE A 360 13.79 -13.67 3.53
C PHE A 360 15.31 -13.59 3.31
N LEU A 361 15.83 -12.50 2.77
CA LEU A 361 17.27 -12.25 2.69
C LEU A 361 17.88 -11.86 4.04
N PHE A 362 17.05 -11.48 5.01
CA PHE A 362 17.47 -11.02 6.33
C PHE A 362 17.37 -12.11 7.39
N ARG A 363 18.15 -11.96 8.47
CA ARG A 363 18.18 -12.88 9.62
C ARG A 363 18.12 -12.07 10.91
N ASP A 364 17.84 -12.74 12.03
CA ASP A 364 17.74 -12.10 13.35
C ASP A 364 18.97 -11.26 13.71
N TRP A 365 20.17 -11.72 13.34
CA TRP A 365 21.42 -10.99 13.59
C TRP A 365 21.65 -9.78 12.68
N ASN A 366 20.79 -9.54 11.68
CA ASN A 366 20.85 -8.37 10.82
C ASN A 366 19.96 -7.22 11.31
N ILE A 367 19.18 -7.39 12.38
CA ILE A 367 18.32 -6.33 12.93
C ILE A 367 19.15 -5.07 13.25
N GLY A 368 18.66 -3.92 12.81
CA GLY A 368 19.33 -2.61 12.94
C GLY A 368 20.36 -2.29 11.85
N GLN A 369 20.68 -3.22 10.94
CA GLN A 369 21.55 -2.97 9.79
C GLN A 369 20.74 -2.46 8.58
N ALA A 370 21.38 -1.73 7.67
CA ALA A 370 20.73 -1.19 6.47
C ALA A 370 20.23 -2.32 5.54
N LYS A 371 18.96 -2.22 5.11
CA LYS A 371 18.31 -3.25 4.27
C LYS A 371 19.07 -3.50 2.97
N SER A 372 19.35 -2.44 2.21
CA SER A 372 19.99 -2.51 0.88
C SER A 372 21.36 -3.20 0.93
N THR A 373 22.17 -2.88 1.93
CA THR A 373 23.54 -3.41 2.08
C THR A 373 23.54 -4.89 2.42
N VAL A 374 22.68 -5.31 3.35
CA VAL A 374 22.53 -6.73 3.73
C VAL A 374 21.92 -7.52 2.58
N ALA A 375 20.91 -6.98 1.90
CA ALA A 375 20.25 -7.64 0.77
C ALA A 375 21.25 -7.87 -0.38
N ALA A 376 22.03 -6.86 -0.74
CA ALA A 376 23.08 -6.97 -1.76
C ALA A 376 24.10 -8.06 -1.40
N SER A 377 24.57 -8.06 -0.14
CA SER A 377 25.50 -9.09 0.34
C SER A 377 24.90 -10.50 0.25
N ALA A 378 23.61 -10.65 0.62
CA ALA A 378 22.92 -11.93 0.56
C ALA A 378 22.75 -12.45 -0.88
N VAL A 379 22.39 -11.59 -1.83
CA VAL A 379 22.19 -12.02 -3.23
C VAL A 379 23.49 -12.25 -3.98
N SER A 380 24.60 -11.60 -3.61
CA SER A 380 25.92 -11.94 -4.12
C SER A 380 26.34 -13.37 -3.76
N LEU A 381 25.80 -13.96 -2.68
CA LEU A 381 25.99 -15.38 -2.38
C LEU A 381 25.16 -16.30 -3.29
N ILE A 382 23.97 -15.85 -3.71
CA ILE A 382 23.13 -16.58 -4.68
C ILE A 382 23.80 -16.58 -6.06
N ASN A 383 24.38 -15.45 -6.46
CA ASN A 383 25.14 -15.32 -7.69
C ASN A 383 26.39 -14.44 -7.54
N PRO A 384 27.59 -15.07 -7.40
CA PRO A 384 28.85 -14.33 -7.26
C PRO A 384 29.26 -13.48 -8.47
N ARG A 385 28.59 -13.62 -9.62
CA ARG A 385 28.85 -12.79 -10.80
C ARG A 385 28.06 -11.48 -10.82
N LEU A 386 27.12 -11.30 -9.89
CA LEU A 386 26.26 -10.13 -9.85
C LEU A 386 27.07 -8.87 -9.48
N TYR A 387 27.07 -7.88 -10.37
CA TYR A 387 27.64 -6.56 -10.10
C TYR A 387 26.58 -5.66 -9.46
N ILE A 388 26.58 -5.60 -8.14
CA ILE A 388 25.58 -4.85 -7.36
C ILE A 388 26.23 -3.75 -6.51
N GLU A 389 25.62 -2.57 -6.51
CA GLU A 389 25.94 -1.43 -5.65
C GLU A 389 24.75 -1.13 -4.75
N ALA A 390 24.98 -1.09 -3.44
CA ALA A 390 23.97 -0.78 -2.45
C ALA A 390 24.14 0.65 -1.92
N LEU A 391 23.07 1.43 -2.00
CA LEU A 391 22.96 2.79 -1.48
C LEU A 391 21.92 2.86 -0.37
N GLN A 392 21.99 3.90 0.46
CA GLN A 392 21.06 4.15 1.57
C GLN A 392 20.34 5.49 1.40
N ASN A 393 20.29 5.99 0.17
CA ASN A 393 19.73 7.29 -0.13
C ASN A 393 18.26 7.13 -0.49
N ARG A 394 17.39 7.84 0.24
CA ARG A 394 15.98 7.98 -0.14
C ARG A 394 15.89 8.58 -1.53
N VAL A 395 15.12 7.98 -2.42
CA VAL A 395 14.91 8.53 -3.76
C VAL A 395 13.90 9.66 -3.67
N GLY A 396 14.34 10.89 -3.92
CA GLY A 396 13.53 12.10 -3.82
C GLY A 396 14.29 13.33 -4.30
N PRO A 397 13.65 14.52 -4.31
CA PRO A 397 14.28 15.75 -4.77
C PRO A 397 15.59 16.10 -4.04
N GLU A 398 15.67 15.75 -2.75
CA GLU A 398 16.82 15.98 -1.86
C GLU A 398 18.09 15.21 -2.28
N THR A 399 17.96 14.16 -3.11
CA THR A 399 19.06 13.25 -3.47
C THR A 399 19.38 13.23 -4.96
N GLU A 400 18.91 14.22 -5.72
CA GLU A 400 19.22 14.35 -7.16
C GLU A 400 20.70 14.61 -7.45
N ASN A 401 21.51 14.96 -6.44
CA ASN A 401 22.97 15.00 -6.54
C ASN A 401 23.62 13.60 -6.54
N VAL A 402 22.92 12.59 -6.01
CA VAL A 402 23.35 11.18 -6.03
C VAL A 402 22.78 10.49 -7.27
N PHE A 403 21.49 10.69 -7.52
CA PHE A 403 20.77 10.17 -8.68
C PHE A 403 20.65 11.24 -9.76
N ASP A 404 21.81 11.69 -10.26
CA ASP A 404 21.91 12.77 -11.24
C ASP A 404 21.49 12.33 -12.65
N ASP A 405 21.50 13.27 -13.60
CA ASP A 405 21.11 13.01 -14.99
C ASP A 405 21.95 11.88 -15.62
N THR A 406 23.25 11.80 -15.31
CA THR A 406 24.14 10.76 -15.86
C THR A 406 23.77 9.38 -15.30
N PHE A 407 23.41 9.30 -14.02
CA PHE A 407 22.89 8.07 -13.44
C PHE A 407 21.64 7.60 -14.18
N TRP A 408 20.62 8.46 -14.30
CA TRP A 408 19.36 8.08 -14.94
C TRP A 408 19.54 7.74 -16.42
N GLU A 409 20.28 8.53 -17.18
CA GLU A 409 20.48 8.34 -18.63
C GLU A 409 21.10 6.98 -18.98
N ASN A 410 21.95 6.44 -18.11
CA ASN A 410 22.65 5.16 -18.35
C ASN A 410 21.81 3.91 -18.00
N LEU A 411 20.64 4.07 -17.39
CA LEU A 411 19.79 2.92 -17.02
C LEU A 411 19.09 2.31 -18.24
N ASN A 412 18.95 0.99 -18.23
CA ASN A 412 18.09 0.26 -19.15
C ASN A 412 16.66 0.14 -18.63
N VAL A 413 16.48 -0.04 -17.32
CA VAL A 413 15.17 -0.24 -16.67
C VAL A 413 15.23 0.13 -15.19
N VAL A 414 14.10 0.61 -14.68
CA VAL A 414 13.88 0.91 -13.27
C VAL A 414 12.80 -0.03 -12.72
N ILE A 415 13.00 -0.55 -11.51
CA ILE A 415 12.09 -1.49 -10.86
C ILE A 415 11.72 -0.93 -9.49
N ASN A 416 10.44 -0.65 -9.28
CA ASN A 416 9.95 -0.18 -7.99
C ASN A 416 9.65 -1.35 -7.05
N ALA A 417 10.10 -1.20 -5.81
CA ALA A 417 9.86 -2.09 -4.68
C ALA A 417 9.45 -1.25 -3.45
N LEU A 418 8.59 -0.26 -3.69
CA LEU A 418 8.19 0.80 -2.77
C LEU A 418 6.94 0.43 -1.96
N ASP A 419 6.68 1.16 -0.89
CA ASP A 419 5.54 0.95 0.01
C ASP A 419 4.62 2.19 0.15
N ASN A 420 4.97 3.31 -0.48
CA ASN A 420 4.20 4.55 -0.44
C ASN A 420 4.01 5.17 -1.84
N VAL A 421 2.90 5.88 -2.02
CA VAL A 421 2.50 6.45 -3.34
C VAL A 421 3.39 7.63 -3.74
N ASN A 422 3.86 8.44 -2.79
CA ASN A 422 4.67 9.61 -3.08
C ASN A 422 6.01 9.25 -3.73
N ALA A 423 6.70 8.23 -3.20
CA ALA A 423 7.94 7.73 -3.79
C ALA A 423 7.70 7.14 -5.18
N ARG A 424 6.58 6.42 -5.39
CA ARG A 424 6.20 5.87 -6.70
C ARG A 424 6.02 6.98 -7.73
N LEU A 425 5.24 8.01 -7.40
CA LEU A 425 5.01 9.17 -8.26
C LEU A 425 6.30 9.92 -8.58
N TYR A 426 7.21 10.05 -7.62
CA TYR A 426 8.51 10.67 -7.87
C TYR A 426 9.35 9.85 -8.86
N VAL A 427 9.49 8.53 -8.64
CA VAL A 427 10.23 7.66 -9.57
C VAL A 427 9.58 7.64 -10.95
N ASP A 428 8.25 7.57 -11.03
CA ASP A 428 7.49 7.66 -12.28
C ASP A 428 7.80 8.96 -13.05
N GLN A 429 7.79 10.10 -12.36
CA GLN A 429 8.15 11.39 -12.97
C GLN A 429 9.59 11.39 -13.50
N ARG A 430 10.54 10.78 -12.78
CA ARG A 430 11.93 10.65 -13.26
C ARG A 430 12.01 9.71 -14.46
N CYS A 431 11.32 8.57 -14.44
CA CYS A 431 11.28 7.63 -15.57
C CYS A 431 10.63 8.25 -16.82
N LEU A 432 9.54 9.00 -16.65
CA LEU A 432 8.92 9.80 -17.70
C LEU A 432 9.93 10.79 -18.29
N TYR A 433 10.61 11.53 -17.42
CA TYR A 433 11.57 12.56 -17.80
C TYR A 433 12.78 12.02 -18.57
N PHE A 434 13.37 10.90 -18.12
CA PHE A 434 14.54 10.26 -18.73
C PHE A 434 14.18 9.18 -19.75
N GLN A 435 12.88 9.03 -20.05
CA GLN A 435 12.34 8.02 -20.97
C GLN A 435 12.86 6.62 -20.64
N LYS A 436 12.72 6.22 -19.37
CA LYS A 436 13.14 4.91 -18.88
C LYS A 436 11.92 4.00 -18.65
N PRO A 437 11.98 2.73 -19.09
CA PRO A 437 11.03 1.73 -18.68
C PRO A 437 10.97 1.61 -17.16
N LEU A 438 9.76 1.63 -16.63
CA LEU A 438 9.47 1.46 -15.21
C LEU A 438 8.58 0.23 -15.01
N LEU A 439 9.07 -0.69 -14.20
CA LEU A 439 8.33 -1.87 -13.74
C LEU A 439 7.79 -1.60 -12.33
N GLU A 440 6.47 -1.45 -12.21
CA GLU A 440 5.79 -1.11 -10.96
C GLU A 440 5.02 -2.31 -10.38
N SER A 441 4.98 -2.43 -9.06
CA SER A 441 4.18 -3.44 -8.37
C SER A 441 3.81 -3.03 -6.93
N GLY A 442 2.66 -3.52 -6.48
CA GLY A 442 2.13 -3.32 -5.13
C GLY A 442 1.52 -4.58 -4.55
N THR A 443 1.53 -4.71 -3.22
CA THR A 443 0.86 -5.78 -2.50
C THR A 443 0.09 -5.25 -1.30
N LEU A 444 -1.06 -5.88 -1.02
CA LEU A 444 -1.89 -5.62 0.17
C LEU A 444 -2.51 -6.93 0.64
N GLY A 445 -1.89 -7.56 1.64
CA GLY A 445 -2.25 -8.91 2.07
C GLY A 445 -2.12 -9.89 0.90
N ALA A 446 -3.22 -10.57 0.57
CA ALA A 446 -3.26 -11.52 -0.55
C ALA A 446 -3.46 -10.84 -1.93
N LYS A 447 -3.73 -9.53 -1.96
CA LYS A 447 -3.89 -8.75 -3.18
C LYS A 447 -2.53 -8.31 -3.72
N CYS A 448 -2.40 -8.24 -5.04
CA CYS A 448 -1.29 -7.56 -5.69
C CYS A 448 -1.68 -6.95 -7.03
N ASN A 449 -0.90 -5.98 -7.47
CA ASN A 449 -0.97 -5.43 -8.81
C ASN A 449 0.43 -5.28 -9.43
N THR A 450 0.50 -5.33 -10.76
CA THR A 450 1.68 -5.00 -11.56
C THR A 450 1.31 -4.02 -12.66
N GLN A 451 2.17 -3.05 -12.92
CA GLN A 451 1.96 -2.05 -13.97
C GLN A 451 3.25 -1.81 -14.77
N MET A 452 3.13 -1.92 -16.09
CA MET A 452 4.25 -1.73 -17.02
C MET A 452 4.16 -0.34 -17.63
N VAL A 453 5.18 0.47 -17.38
CA VAL A 453 5.30 1.85 -17.87
C VAL A 453 6.44 1.89 -18.88
N ILE A 454 6.09 1.86 -20.17
CA ILE A 454 7.04 1.72 -21.28
C ILE A 454 7.05 3.02 -22.11
N PRO A 455 8.22 3.68 -22.26
CA PRO A 455 8.35 4.92 -23.00
C PRO A 455 7.74 4.84 -24.40
N HIS A 456 6.97 5.88 -24.76
CA HIS A 456 6.30 6.03 -26.06
C HIS A 456 5.26 4.95 -26.40
N LEU A 457 4.95 4.03 -25.47
CA LEU A 457 4.05 2.91 -25.71
C LEU A 457 2.87 2.86 -24.74
N THR A 458 3.06 3.22 -23.48
CA THR A 458 2.01 3.18 -22.43
C THR A 458 1.83 4.53 -21.76
N GLU A 459 0.77 4.71 -20.98
CA GLU A 459 0.69 5.79 -19.99
C GLU A 459 1.74 5.61 -18.88
N ASN A 460 2.07 6.72 -18.20
CA ASN A 460 2.89 6.71 -16.98
C ASN A 460 2.04 6.36 -15.75
N TYR A 461 2.65 5.96 -14.65
CA TYR A 461 1.93 5.55 -13.43
C TYR A 461 1.04 6.68 -12.89
N GLY A 462 1.51 7.93 -12.89
CA GLY A 462 0.76 9.09 -12.43
C GLY A 462 -0.42 9.53 -13.31
N ALA A 463 -0.67 8.88 -14.45
CA ALA A 463 -1.84 9.18 -15.30
C ALA A 463 -3.16 8.74 -14.64
N SER A 464 -3.12 7.66 -13.86
CA SER A 464 -4.24 7.20 -13.03
C SER A 464 -4.11 7.68 -11.59
N ARG A 465 -5.23 8.05 -10.97
CA ARG A 465 -5.28 8.41 -9.55
C ARG A 465 -5.94 7.31 -8.74
N ASP A 466 -5.20 6.76 -7.79
CA ASP A 466 -5.75 5.90 -6.76
C ASP A 466 -6.69 6.71 -5.83
N PRO A 467 -7.74 6.07 -5.26
CA PRO A 467 -8.59 6.71 -4.27
C PRO A 467 -7.75 7.22 -3.09
N PRO A 468 -7.92 8.48 -2.67
CA PRO A 468 -7.21 9.00 -1.50
C PRO A 468 -7.65 8.26 -0.23
N GLU A 469 -6.76 8.18 0.76
CA GLU A 469 -7.12 7.70 2.10
C GLU A 469 -8.27 8.53 2.65
N LYS A 470 -9.35 7.86 3.09
CA LYS A 470 -10.45 8.53 3.78
C LYS A 470 -9.95 9.03 5.13
N GLN A 471 -10.05 10.33 5.36
CA GLN A 471 -9.78 10.95 6.66
C GLN A 471 -11.10 11.29 7.34
N ALA A 472 -11.24 10.93 8.61
CA ALA A 472 -12.41 11.31 9.40
C ALA A 472 -12.44 12.82 9.65
N PRO A 473 -13.62 13.47 9.66
CA PRO A 473 -13.74 14.88 9.99
C PRO A 473 -13.14 15.22 11.37
N MET A 474 -12.56 16.42 11.51
CA MET A 474 -11.92 16.85 12.76
C MET A 474 -12.89 16.81 13.96
N CYS A 475 -14.16 17.20 13.78
CA CYS A 475 -15.14 17.13 14.87
C CYS A 475 -15.47 15.69 15.28
N THR A 476 -15.44 14.73 14.36
CA THR A 476 -15.66 13.31 14.65
C THR A 476 -14.50 12.76 15.48
N VAL A 477 -13.27 13.06 15.07
CA VAL A 477 -12.06 12.65 15.81
C VAL A 477 -11.98 13.30 17.19
N HIS A 478 -12.28 14.61 17.30
CA HIS A 478 -12.09 15.36 18.55
C HIS A 478 -13.28 15.38 19.50
N SER A 479 -14.53 15.28 19.03
CA SER A 479 -15.72 15.45 19.86
C SER A 479 -16.76 14.34 19.74
N PHE A 480 -16.89 13.68 18.59
CA PHE A 480 -17.99 12.73 18.36
C PHE A 480 -17.51 11.40 17.73
N PRO A 481 -16.59 10.66 18.39
CA PRO A 481 -16.16 9.36 17.88
C PRO A 481 -17.33 8.36 17.98
N HIS A 482 -17.42 7.47 17.00
CA HIS A 482 -18.44 6.42 16.98
C HIS A 482 -17.90 5.03 16.61
N ASN A 483 -16.60 4.92 16.33
CA ASN A 483 -15.89 3.66 16.12
C ASN A 483 -14.48 3.76 16.73
N ILE A 484 -13.76 2.63 16.78
CA ILE A 484 -12.45 2.57 17.41
C ILE A 484 -11.36 3.29 16.60
N ASP A 485 -11.48 3.32 15.27
CA ASP A 485 -10.56 4.03 14.37
C ASP A 485 -10.51 5.53 14.67
N HIS A 486 -11.65 6.16 14.97
CA HIS A 486 -11.71 7.54 15.44
C HIS A 486 -10.96 7.73 16.77
N CYS A 487 -11.17 6.83 17.74
CA CYS A 487 -10.49 6.87 19.03
C CYS A 487 -8.98 6.68 18.89
N LEU A 488 -8.52 5.77 18.02
CA LEU A 488 -7.10 5.50 17.79
C LEU A 488 -6.41 6.63 17.01
N THR A 489 -7.08 7.20 16.00
CA THR A 489 -6.59 8.38 15.29
C THR A 489 -6.41 9.56 16.24
N TRP A 490 -7.38 9.78 17.12
CA TRP A 490 -7.27 10.78 18.17
C TRP A 490 -6.11 10.46 19.13
N ALA A 491 -6.04 9.23 19.65
CA ALA A 491 -5.01 8.83 20.62
C ALA A 491 -3.59 8.97 20.04
N ARG A 492 -3.41 8.65 18.76
CA ARG A 492 -2.17 8.84 18.02
C ARG A 492 -1.78 10.31 17.93
N SER A 493 -2.75 11.18 17.63
CA SER A 493 -2.54 12.64 17.56
C SER A 493 -2.13 13.22 18.91
N GLU A 494 -2.78 12.81 20.01
CA GLU A 494 -2.42 13.28 21.37
C GLU A 494 -1.05 12.75 21.81
N PHE A 495 -0.72 11.49 21.49
CA PHE A 495 0.61 10.91 21.73
C PHE A 495 1.70 11.78 21.08
N GLU A 496 1.59 12.04 19.77
CA GLU A 496 2.54 12.87 19.04
C GLU A 496 2.57 14.31 19.58
N GLY A 497 1.40 14.85 19.91
CA GLY A 497 1.28 16.19 20.46
C GLY A 497 2.06 16.35 21.76
N TRP A 498 1.88 15.45 22.73
CA TRP A 498 2.47 15.59 24.07
C TRP A 498 3.91 15.12 24.17
N LEU A 499 4.29 14.07 23.42
CA LEU A 499 5.54 13.36 23.64
C LEU A 499 6.58 13.61 22.53
N GLU A 500 6.17 14.11 21.37
CA GLU A 500 7.06 14.37 20.23
C GLU A 500 7.10 15.87 19.89
N LYS A 501 5.97 16.42 19.43
CA LYS A 501 5.86 17.78 18.88
C LYS A 501 6.12 18.83 19.95
N THR A 502 5.46 18.75 21.11
CA THR A 502 5.67 19.74 22.19
C THR A 502 7.12 19.72 22.71
N PRO A 503 7.74 18.56 23.02
CA PRO A 503 9.15 18.51 23.38
C PRO A 503 10.12 19.04 22.29
N ALA A 504 9.83 18.77 21.02
CA ALA A 504 10.64 19.28 19.91
C ALA A 504 10.54 20.81 19.81
N GLU A 505 9.34 21.36 19.98
CA GLU A 505 9.07 22.79 19.97
C GLU A 505 9.73 23.51 21.16
N VAL A 506 9.68 22.91 22.35
CA VAL A 506 10.44 23.37 23.53
C VAL A 506 11.93 23.45 23.19
N ASN A 507 12.50 22.42 22.55
CA ASN A 507 13.91 22.42 22.17
C ASN A 507 14.24 23.48 21.10
N ALA A 508 13.33 23.73 20.14
CA ALA A 508 13.49 24.79 19.15
C ALA A 508 13.55 26.17 19.83
N PHE A 509 12.62 26.45 20.75
CA PHE A 509 12.62 27.66 21.57
C PHE A 509 13.91 27.79 22.38
N LEU A 510 14.33 26.74 23.11
CA LEU A 510 15.50 26.79 23.99
C LEU A 510 16.83 26.92 23.21
N SER A 511 16.86 26.52 21.93
CA SER A 511 18.06 26.59 21.09
C SER A 511 18.31 28.00 20.55
N ASN A 512 17.26 28.72 20.12
CA ASN A 512 17.38 30.12 19.72
C ASN A 512 16.15 30.96 20.13
N PRO A 513 16.05 31.38 21.41
CA PRO A 513 14.85 32.04 21.94
C PRO A 513 14.43 33.30 21.18
N SER A 514 15.40 34.11 20.75
CA SER A 514 15.14 35.37 20.04
C SER A 514 14.59 35.14 18.63
N GLU A 515 15.15 34.18 17.90
CA GLU A 515 14.69 33.84 16.55
C GLU A 515 13.30 33.19 16.61
N TYR A 516 13.10 32.29 17.56
CA TYR A 516 11.81 31.65 17.80
C TYR A 516 10.71 32.67 18.15
N ALA A 517 10.98 33.59 19.07
CA ALA A 517 10.04 34.66 19.43
C ALA A 517 9.71 35.57 18.25
N SER A 518 10.72 35.91 17.41
CA SER A 518 10.48 36.70 16.20
C SER A 518 9.64 35.93 15.18
N ALA A 519 9.87 34.63 15.01
CA ALA A 519 9.11 33.81 14.08
C ALA A 519 7.63 33.70 14.51
N MET A 520 7.36 33.41 15.79
CA MET A 520 5.99 33.33 16.33
C MET A 520 5.27 34.69 16.28
N GLY A 521 5.98 35.77 16.58
CA GLY A 521 5.45 37.13 16.45
C GLY A 521 5.11 37.53 15.01
N ASN A 522 5.93 37.11 14.04
CA ASN A 522 5.70 37.37 12.62
C ASN A 522 4.57 36.52 12.03
N ALA A 523 4.40 35.28 12.50
CA ALA A 523 3.27 34.43 12.10
C ALA A 523 1.95 35.04 12.59
N GLY A 524 1.88 35.42 13.87
CA GLY A 524 0.78 36.23 14.41
C GLY A 524 -0.61 35.59 14.31
N ASP A 525 -0.68 34.27 14.15
CA ASP A 525 -1.91 33.53 13.90
C ASP A 525 -2.30 32.61 15.09
N ALA A 526 -3.49 32.02 15.01
CA ALA A 526 -4.00 31.12 16.05
C ALA A 526 -3.10 29.89 16.26
N GLN A 527 -2.39 29.43 15.22
CA GLN A 527 -1.49 28.29 15.31
C GLN A 527 -0.24 28.62 16.14
N ALA A 528 0.36 29.80 15.91
CA ALA A 528 1.48 30.30 16.70
C ALA A 528 1.09 30.49 18.17
N ARG A 529 -0.11 31.03 18.44
CA ARG A 529 -0.65 31.15 19.80
C ARG A 529 -0.80 29.78 20.47
N ASP A 530 -1.49 28.84 19.82
CA ASP A 530 -1.74 27.50 20.37
C ASP A 530 -0.41 26.74 20.63
N ASN A 531 0.61 26.92 19.77
CA ASN A 531 1.95 26.36 20.00
C ASN A 531 2.61 26.95 21.25
N LEU A 532 2.61 28.28 21.41
CA LEU A 532 3.19 28.96 22.56
C LEU A 532 2.49 28.57 23.88
N GLU A 533 1.16 28.44 23.88
CA GLU A 533 0.39 27.97 25.04
C GLU A 533 0.83 26.57 25.48
N ARG A 534 0.99 25.63 24.54
CA ARG A 534 1.44 24.26 24.82
C ARG A 534 2.87 24.21 25.36
N VAL A 535 3.77 24.99 24.77
CA VAL A 535 5.17 25.06 25.24
C VAL A 535 5.23 25.63 26.66
N LEU A 536 4.48 26.70 26.93
CA LEU A 536 4.40 27.32 28.25
C LEU A 536 3.80 26.35 29.28
N GLU A 537 2.67 25.71 28.96
CA GLU A 537 2.03 24.70 29.81
C GLU A 537 2.99 23.56 30.14
N CYS A 538 3.75 23.08 29.16
CA CYS A 538 4.74 22.00 29.35
C CYS A 538 5.88 22.39 30.31
N LEU A 539 6.35 23.63 30.24
CA LEU A 539 7.49 24.13 31.03
C LEU A 539 7.11 24.73 32.38
N ASP A 540 5.84 25.07 32.58
CA ASP A 540 5.33 25.71 33.79
C ASP A 540 4.40 24.76 34.57
N SER A 541 3.12 24.67 34.19
CA SER A 541 2.10 23.95 34.95
C SER A 541 2.23 22.42 34.89
N GLU A 542 2.79 21.88 33.81
CA GLU A 542 2.97 20.43 33.61
C GLU A 542 4.42 19.96 33.71
N ARG A 543 5.30 20.81 34.25
CA ARG A 543 6.71 20.48 34.43
C ARG A 543 6.87 19.36 35.45
N CYS A 544 7.67 18.35 35.10
CA CYS A 544 8.00 17.24 35.99
C CYS A 544 9.46 17.35 36.46
N GLU A 545 9.72 17.13 37.76
CA GLU A 545 11.08 17.03 38.32
C GLU A 545 11.35 15.65 38.93
N THR A 546 10.29 14.95 39.34
CA THR A 546 10.34 13.61 39.93
C THR A 546 9.39 12.65 39.20
N PHE A 547 9.59 11.34 39.37
CA PHE A 547 8.67 10.34 38.81
C PHE A 547 7.25 10.44 39.40
N GLN A 548 7.12 10.95 40.64
CA GLN A 548 5.81 11.23 41.24
C GLN A 548 5.07 12.35 40.48
N ASP A 549 5.78 13.35 39.97
CA ASP A 549 5.19 14.40 39.13
C ASP A 549 4.69 13.82 37.80
N CYS A 550 5.42 12.86 37.22
CA CYS A 550 4.97 12.14 36.03
C CYS A 550 3.69 11.32 36.28
N ILE A 551 3.57 10.68 37.45
CA ILE A 551 2.35 9.98 37.88
C ILE A 551 1.18 10.97 38.04
N THR A 552 1.43 12.11 38.69
CA THR A 552 0.46 13.20 38.82
C THR A 552 -0.01 13.68 37.45
N TRP A 553 0.92 13.95 36.53
CA TRP A 553 0.62 14.37 35.16
C TRP A 553 -0.28 13.37 34.45
N ALA A 554 0.08 12.08 34.43
CA ALA A 554 -0.72 11.05 33.78
C ALA A 554 -2.13 10.92 34.40
N ARG A 555 -2.23 11.04 35.73
CA ARG A 555 -3.53 11.00 36.45
C ARG A 555 -4.40 12.21 36.15
N LEU A 556 -3.80 13.40 36.01
CA LEU A 556 -4.52 14.61 35.64
C LEU A 556 -4.94 14.59 34.17
N LYS A 557 -4.14 14.03 33.26
CA LYS A 557 -4.58 13.80 31.86
C LYS A 557 -5.77 12.84 31.79
N PHE A 558 -5.79 11.79 32.61
CA PHE A 558 -6.99 10.93 32.73
C PHE A 558 -8.22 11.74 33.15
N GLU A 559 -8.09 12.55 34.22
CA GLU A 559 -9.21 13.35 34.72
C GLU A 559 -9.69 14.37 33.69
N ASP A 560 -8.78 15.06 33.03
CA ASP A 560 -9.11 16.08 32.04
C ASP A 560 -9.89 15.46 30.87
N TYR A 561 -9.30 14.46 30.21
CA TYR A 561 -9.85 13.94 28.96
C TYR A 561 -11.05 13.03 29.14
N PHE A 562 -11.04 12.14 30.13
CA PHE A 562 -12.05 11.10 30.25
C PHE A 562 -13.15 11.42 31.26
N ALA A 563 -12.96 12.45 32.10
CA ALA A 563 -13.96 12.90 33.06
C ALA A 563 -14.39 14.35 32.83
N SER A 564 -13.48 15.32 32.95
CA SER A 564 -13.79 16.76 32.98
C SER A 564 -14.30 17.28 31.64
N ARG A 565 -13.60 17.00 30.53
CA ARG A 565 -14.05 17.38 29.18
C ARG A 565 -15.36 16.71 28.81
N VAL A 566 -15.57 15.47 29.24
CA VAL A 566 -16.84 14.76 29.03
C VAL A 566 -17.97 15.40 29.84
N LYS A 567 -17.74 15.73 31.12
CA LYS A 567 -18.69 16.50 31.95
C LYS A 567 -19.01 17.86 31.33
N GLN A 568 -18.03 18.55 30.76
CA GLN A 568 -18.25 19.81 30.05
C GLN A 568 -19.08 19.60 28.78
N LEU A 569 -18.81 18.54 28.00
CA LEU A 569 -19.54 18.24 26.77
C LEU A 569 -21.01 17.93 27.05
N ILE A 570 -21.33 17.11 28.05
CA ILE A 570 -22.72 16.79 28.44
C ILE A 570 -23.42 17.97 29.14
N PHE A 571 -22.66 18.88 29.75
CA PHE A 571 -23.22 20.13 30.28
C PHE A 571 -23.62 21.08 29.14
N THR A 572 -22.78 21.18 28.10
CA THR A 572 -23.07 22.00 26.91
C THR A 572 -24.19 21.38 26.06
N PHE A 573 -24.21 20.06 25.91
CA PHE A 573 -25.23 19.30 25.19
C PHE A 573 -25.81 18.18 26.06
N PRO A 574 -26.84 18.46 26.88
CA PRO A 574 -27.55 17.47 27.67
C PRO A 574 -28.09 16.29 26.82
N GLU A 575 -28.41 15.15 27.45
CA GLU A 575 -28.87 13.95 26.74
C GLU A 575 -30.16 14.18 25.93
N ASP A 576 -31.03 15.05 26.43
CA ASP A 576 -32.29 15.48 25.81
C ASP A 576 -32.13 16.70 24.88
N ALA A 577 -30.90 17.15 24.61
CA ALA A 577 -30.65 18.27 23.72
C ALA A 577 -31.23 18.02 22.32
N ALA A 578 -31.83 19.05 21.74
CA ALA A 578 -32.41 19.03 20.40
C ALA A 578 -31.69 20.03 19.49
N THR A 579 -31.65 19.70 18.21
CA THR A 579 -31.18 20.58 17.13
C THR A 579 -32.22 21.66 16.84
N SER A 580 -31.86 22.65 16.01
CA SER A 580 -32.78 23.73 15.59
C SER A 580 -34.02 23.24 14.85
N THR A 581 -33.99 22.02 14.30
CA THR A 581 -35.13 21.38 13.62
C THR A 581 -36.00 20.55 14.56
N GLY A 582 -35.65 20.46 15.85
CA GLY A 582 -36.36 19.66 16.84
C GLY A 582 -35.95 18.19 16.90
N ALA A 583 -35.02 17.74 16.04
CA ALA A 583 -34.47 16.39 16.10
C ALA A 583 -33.47 16.23 17.27
N PRO A 584 -33.38 15.05 17.91
CA PRO A 584 -32.40 14.81 18.99
C PRO A 584 -30.96 15.08 18.52
N PHE A 585 -30.21 15.86 19.30
CA PHE A 585 -28.80 16.15 19.03
C PHE A 585 -27.94 14.88 19.10
N TRP A 586 -28.22 14.03 20.09
CA TRP A 586 -27.59 12.72 20.27
C TRP A 586 -28.36 11.65 19.49
N SER A 587 -28.24 11.70 18.18
CA SER A 587 -28.73 10.69 17.24
C SER A 587 -27.57 10.17 16.40
N ALA A 588 -27.71 8.97 15.84
CA ALA A 588 -26.68 8.35 15.01
C ALA A 588 -26.15 9.33 13.94
N PRO A 589 -24.82 9.45 13.76
CA PRO A 589 -23.75 8.64 14.36
C PRO A 589 -23.27 9.10 15.76
N LYS A 590 -23.80 10.20 16.32
CA LYS A 590 -23.35 10.77 17.60
C LYS A 590 -23.80 9.93 18.80
N ARG A 591 -22.83 9.42 19.57
CA ARG A 591 -23.05 8.63 20.78
C ARG A 591 -22.98 9.54 22.01
N PHE A 592 -23.96 9.46 22.92
CA PHE A 592 -23.92 10.22 24.16
C PHE A 592 -22.81 9.70 25.08
N PRO A 593 -21.85 10.53 25.52
CA PRO A 593 -20.72 10.08 26.31
C PRO A 593 -21.01 10.03 27.81
N GLN A 594 -20.32 9.15 28.53
CA GLN A 594 -20.36 9.01 29.99
C GLN A 594 -18.99 9.31 30.58
N PRO A 595 -18.87 10.22 31.57
CA PRO A 595 -17.59 10.53 32.18
C PRO A 595 -17.07 9.31 32.97
N LEU A 596 -15.79 8.97 32.78
CA LEU A 596 -15.17 7.86 33.51
C LEU A 596 -14.84 8.28 34.95
N GLN A 597 -14.95 7.32 35.85
CA GLN A 597 -14.41 7.43 37.20
C GLN A 597 -13.13 6.61 37.29
N PHE A 598 -12.02 7.27 37.66
CA PHE A 598 -10.76 6.58 37.88
C PHE A 598 -10.88 5.56 39.03
N SER A 599 -10.22 4.42 38.87
CA SER A 599 -10.18 3.36 39.88
C SER A 599 -8.88 2.59 39.77
N VAL A 600 -8.16 2.45 40.89
CA VAL A 600 -6.95 1.63 40.99
C VAL A 600 -7.24 0.12 40.91
N ALA A 601 -8.50 -0.29 41.07
CA ALA A 601 -8.90 -1.69 40.88
C ALA A 601 -9.02 -2.06 39.40
N ASP A 602 -9.15 -1.07 38.51
CA ASP A 602 -9.18 -1.28 37.08
C ASP A 602 -7.74 -1.33 36.54
N LEU A 603 -7.32 -2.51 36.06
CA LEU A 603 -5.98 -2.72 35.53
C LEU A 603 -5.68 -1.86 34.31
N SER A 604 -6.68 -1.58 33.46
CA SER A 604 -6.49 -0.74 32.27
C SER A 604 -6.22 0.71 32.63
N HIS A 605 -6.86 1.22 33.71
CA HIS A 605 -6.57 2.54 34.26
C HIS A 605 -5.14 2.59 34.79
N LEU A 606 -4.71 1.60 35.59
CA LEU A 606 -3.33 1.54 36.11
C LEU A 606 -2.29 1.44 34.99
N GLN A 607 -2.55 0.65 33.95
CA GLN A 607 -1.64 0.51 32.80
C GLN A 607 -1.52 1.81 32.02
N PHE A 608 -2.63 2.51 31.78
CA PHE A 608 -2.63 3.84 31.15
C PHE A 608 -1.74 4.83 31.93
N ILE A 609 -1.92 4.91 33.25
CA ILE A 609 -1.11 5.78 34.10
C ILE A 609 0.36 5.39 34.07
N LEU A 610 0.67 4.10 34.16
CA LEU A 610 2.05 3.61 34.13
C LEU A 610 2.75 4.00 32.83
N ALA A 611 2.13 3.72 31.68
CA ALA A 611 2.68 4.03 30.37
C ALA A 611 2.89 5.54 30.20
N GLY A 612 1.88 6.36 30.52
CA GLY A 612 2.00 7.82 30.46
C GLY A 612 3.08 8.38 31.38
N SER A 613 3.24 7.81 32.58
CA SER A 613 4.26 8.24 33.55
C SER A 613 5.67 7.90 33.08
N ILE A 614 5.87 6.71 32.51
CA ILE A 614 7.17 6.28 31.95
C ILE A 614 7.56 7.17 30.79
N LEU A 615 6.66 7.38 29.82
CA LEU A 615 6.93 8.21 28.65
C LEU A 615 7.20 9.67 29.03
N ARG A 616 6.43 10.21 29.99
CA ARG A 616 6.68 11.57 30.49
C ARG A 616 8.05 11.66 31.19
N ALA A 617 8.43 10.66 31.99
CA ALA A 617 9.74 10.62 32.62
C ALA A 617 10.87 10.59 31.58
N GLU A 618 10.73 9.81 30.51
CA GLU A 618 11.69 9.77 29.41
C GLU A 618 11.85 11.13 28.73
N THR A 619 10.73 11.82 28.41
CA THR A 619 10.76 13.15 27.77
C THR A 619 11.49 14.20 28.61
N PHE A 620 11.42 14.12 29.94
CA PHE A 620 12.12 15.02 30.87
C PHE A 620 13.50 14.50 31.32
N GLY A 621 13.90 13.29 30.93
CA GLY A 621 15.15 12.66 31.40
C GLY A 621 15.14 12.28 32.89
N ILE A 622 13.97 12.01 33.46
CA ILE A 622 13.79 11.64 34.87
C ILE A 622 14.03 10.13 35.06
N PRO A 623 14.81 9.69 36.07
CA PRO A 623 15.00 8.28 36.36
C PRO A 623 13.69 7.57 36.74
N ILE A 624 13.42 6.44 36.10
CA ILE A 624 12.28 5.57 36.40
C ILE A 624 12.70 4.64 37.55
N PRO A 625 12.01 4.64 38.70
CA PRO A 625 12.38 3.79 39.82
C PRO A 625 11.96 2.33 39.59
N ASP A 626 12.75 1.37 40.10
CA ASP A 626 12.50 -0.08 39.94
C ASP A 626 11.09 -0.51 40.40
N TRP A 627 10.52 0.21 41.37
CA TRP A 627 9.20 -0.08 41.89
C TRP A 627 8.06 0.35 40.98
N ALA A 628 8.28 1.20 39.97
CA ALA A 628 7.22 1.78 39.14
C ALA A 628 6.33 0.71 38.49
N LYS A 629 6.93 -0.43 38.11
CA LYS A 629 6.22 -1.57 37.50
C LYS A 629 5.45 -2.44 38.49
N ASN A 630 5.56 -2.18 39.80
CA ASN A 630 4.81 -2.89 40.83
C ASN A 630 3.42 -2.25 41.01
N PRO A 631 2.31 -2.94 40.69
CA PRO A 631 0.98 -2.35 40.71
C PRO A 631 0.55 -1.79 42.08
N ARG A 632 1.00 -2.42 43.18
CA ARG A 632 0.64 -1.97 44.54
C ARG A 632 1.32 -0.65 44.88
N LYS A 633 2.62 -0.54 44.61
CA LYS A 633 3.38 0.70 44.87
C LYS A 633 2.95 1.84 43.96
N LEU A 634 2.57 1.53 42.71
CA LEU A 634 1.97 2.51 41.81
C LEU A 634 0.63 3.02 42.35
N ALA A 635 -0.24 2.13 42.84
CA ALA A 635 -1.50 2.52 43.47
C ALA A 635 -1.29 3.40 44.72
N GLU A 636 -0.34 3.06 45.59
CA GLU A 636 0.04 3.88 46.75
C GLU A 636 0.55 5.27 46.37
N ALA A 637 1.25 5.39 45.22
CA ALA A 637 1.70 6.68 44.68
C ALA A 637 0.55 7.50 44.07
N LEU A 638 -0.43 6.82 43.45
CA LEU A 638 -1.63 7.42 42.88
C LEU A 638 -2.58 7.98 43.94
N ASP A 639 -2.71 7.33 45.09
CA ASP A 639 -3.56 7.80 46.20
C ASP A 639 -3.11 9.16 46.77
N LYS A 640 -1.88 9.58 46.48
CA LYS A 640 -1.32 10.88 46.89
C LYS A 640 -1.64 12.01 45.91
N VAL A 641 -2.16 11.70 44.72
CA VAL A 641 -2.43 12.69 43.68
C VAL A 641 -3.71 13.46 44.04
N MET A 642 -3.59 14.77 44.21
CA MET A 642 -4.75 15.65 44.38
C MET A 642 -5.37 15.96 43.02
N VAL A 643 -6.63 15.57 42.85
CA VAL A 643 -7.38 15.77 41.61
C VAL A 643 -8.33 16.95 41.81
N PRO A 644 -8.21 18.03 41.02
CA PRO A 644 -9.12 19.18 41.10
C PRO A 644 -10.58 18.79 40.83
N GLU A 645 -11.51 19.41 41.56
CA GLU A 645 -12.94 19.21 41.31
C GLU A 645 -13.36 19.95 40.03
N PHE A 646 -14.12 19.27 39.17
CA PHE A 646 -14.63 19.86 37.93
C PHE A 646 -15.72 20.90 38.21
N GLN A 647 -15.60 22.08 37.60
CA GLN A 647 -16.64 23.10 37.58
C GLN A 647 -17.05 23.42 36.13
N PRO A 648 -18.35 23.31 35.77
CA PRO A 648 -18.80 23.57 34.42
C PRO A 648 -18.67 25.04 34.04
N LYS A 649 -18.10 25.32 32.88
CA LYS A 649 -18.02 26.66 32.30
C LYS A 649 -19.24 26.91 31.41
N LYS A 650 -19.85 28.09 31.53
CA LYS A 650 -20.91 28.56 30.62
C LYS A 650 -20.28 29.10 29.33
N ASP A 651 -21.01 28.99 28.22
CA ASP A 651 -20.64 29.56 26.90
C ASP A 651 -19.37 28.98 26.23
N VAL A 652 -18.98 27.75 26.59
CA VAL A 652 -17.91 27.02 25.89
C VAL A 652 -18.37 26.66 24.48
N LYS A 653 -17.70 27.20 23.46
CA LYS A 653 -17.95 26.85 22.05
C LYS A 653 -17.27 25.53 21.72
N ILE A 654 -18.08 24.50 21.46
CA ILE A 654 -17.62 23.20 20.96
C ILE A 654 -17.96 23.15 19.48
N VAL A 655 -16.97 22.85 18.63
CA VAL A 655 -17.15 22.77 17.18
C VAL A 655 -17.97 21.53 16.85
N THR A 656 -19.17 21.74 16.29
CA THR A 656 -20.09 20.66 15.88
C THR A 656 -20.25 20.53 14.37
N ASP A 657 -19.64 21.42 13.59
CA ASP A 657 -19.67 21.41 12.13
C ASP A 657 -18.57 20.50 11.58
N GLU A 658 -18.97 19.51 10.77
CA GLU A 658 -18.08 18.57 10.10
C GLU A 658 -17.21 19.20 9.02
N LYS A 659 -17.59 20.38 8.52
CA LYS A 659 -16.81 21.14 7.53
C LYS A 659 -15.75 22.06 8.17
N ALA A 660 -15.70 22.15 9.50
CA ALA A 660 -14.72 22.98 10.18
C ALA A 660 -13.30 22.43 10.00
N THR A 661 -12.40 23.27 9.48
CA THR A 661 -10.99 22.92 9.21
C THR A 661 -10.04 23.27 10.36
N SER A 662 -10.49 24.05 11.35
CA SER A 662 -9.71 24.39 12.55
C SER A 662 -10.57 24.31 13.82
N LEU A 663 -9.93 23.90 14.93
CA LEU A 663 -10.54 23.91 16.27
C LEU A 663 -10.42 25.29 16.93
N SER A 664 -9.40 26.07 16.58
CA SER A 664 -9.19 27.43 17.04
C SER A 664 -9.72 28.44 16.02
N THR A 665 -10.45 29.43 16.52
CA THR A 665 -10.92 30.56 15.72
C THR A 665 -9.93 31.72 15.87
N ALA A 666 -9.46 32.27 14.76
CA ALA A 666 -8.60 33.44 14.77
C ALA A 666 -9.31 34.61 15.49
N SER A 667 -8.61 35.22 16.44
CA SER A 667 -9.07 36.36 17.23
C SER A 667 -8.36 37.64 16.77
N ILE A 668 -9.04 38.78 16.92
CA ILE A 668 -8.49 40.10 16.60
C ILE A 668 -7.28 40.44 17.51
N ASP A 669 -7.19 39.79 18.69
CA ASP A 669 -6.16 40.03 19.71
C ASP A 669 -5.03 38.98 19.74
N ASP A 670 -4.97 38.02 18.78
CA ASP A 670 -3.97 36.93 18.84
C ASP A 670 -2.53 37.45 18.90
N ALA A 671 -2.21 38.54 18.21
CA ALA A 671 -0.89 39.18 18.27
C ALA A 671 -0.55 39.74 19.67
N ALA A 672 -1.52 40.24 20.42
CA ALA A 672 -1.31 40.73 21.78
C ALA A 672 -1.08 39.57 22.76
N VAL A 673 -1.87 38.49 22.63
CA VAL A 673 -1.74 37.27 23.44
C VAL A 673 -0.41 36.57 23.18
N ILE A 674 0.03 36.48 21.92
CA ILE A 674 1.34 35.92 21.54
C ILE A 674 2.48 36.65 22.25
N ASN A 675 2.44 37.99 22.27
CA ASN A 675 3.47 38.77 22.97
C ASN A 675 3.49 38.50 24.49
N GLU A 676 2.32 38.37 25.13
CA GLU A 676 2.24 38.01 26.55
C GLU A 676 2.80 36.60 26.82
N LEU A 677 2.46 35.63 25.98
CA LEU A 677 2.94 34.26 26.08
C LEU A 677 4.47 34.19 25.92
N ILE A 678 5.04 34.92 24.97
CA ILE A 678 6.49 35.03 24.78
C ILE A 678 7.15 35.58 26.05
N MET A 679 6.58 36.62 26.67
CA MET A 679 7.11 37.18 27.91
C MET A 679 7.10 36.18 29.07
N LYS A 680 6.01 35.41 29.24
CA LYS A 680 5.91 34.36 30.26
C LYS A 680 6.91 33.24 30.01
N LEU A 681 7.01 32.81 28.75
CA LEU A 681 7.92 31.74 28.35
C LEU A 681 9.39 32.12 28.61
N GLU A 682 9.75 33.37 28.34
CA GLU A 682 11.09 33.90 28.64
C GLU A 682 11.37 33.98 30.15
N GLN A 683 10.33 34.18 30.97
CA GLN A 683 10.46 34.10 32.43
C GLN A 683 10.64 32.66 32.91
N CYS A 684 9.90 31.69 32.35
CA CYS A 684 10.09 30.27 32.62
C CYS A 684 11.51 29.81 32.25
N ARG A 685 12.04 30.28 31.11
CA ARG A 685 13.40 29.97 30.64
C ARG A 685 14.48 30.31 31.69
N LYS A 686 14.34 31.43 32.41
CA LYS A 686 15.30 31.84 33.45
C LYS A 686 15.35 30.89 34.64
N ASN A 687 14.28 30.12 34.87
CA ASN A 687 14.19 29.15 35.96
C ASN A 687 14.64 27.74 35.53
N LEU A 688 15.06 27.56 34.28
CA LEU A 688 15.55 26.29 33.76
C LEU A 688 17.09 26.26 33.74
N PRO A 689 17.70 25.09 33.98
CA PRO A 689 19.13 24.91 33.75
C PRO A 689 19.51 25.27 32.30
N PRO A 690 20.65 25.93 32.03
CA PRO A 690 21.04 26.33 30.67
C PRO A 690 21.12 25.17 29.67
N GLU A 691 21.52 23.98 30.15
CA GLU A 691 21.65 22.76 29.35
C GLU A 691 20.36 21.92 29.31
N PHE A 692 19.27 22.37 29.93
CA PHE A 692 18.01 21.64 29.90
C PHE A 692 17.53 21.49 28.46
N ARG A 693 17.31 20.24 28.05
CA ARG A 693 16.69 19.87 26.78
C ARG A 693 15.74 18.71 27.05
N MET A 694 14.60 18.73 26.40
CA MET A 694 13.68 17.61 26.43
C MET A 694 14.15 16.53 25.46
N LYS A 695 13.65 15.31 25.63
CA LYS A 695 13.87 14.17 24.73
C LYS A 695 12.58 13.85 24.00
N PRO A 696 12.34 14.41 22.80
CA PRO A 696 11.19 14.05 21.98
C PRO A 696 11.18 12.53 21.72
N ILE A 697 10.04 11.89 21.96
CA ILE A 697 9.84 10.46 21.69
C ILE A 697 9.38 10.31 20.24
N GLN A 698 10.22 9.67 19.42
CA GLN A 698 9.82 9.23 18.09
C GLN A 698 9.02 7.94 18.21
N PHE A 699 7.86 7.91 17.55
CA PHE A 699 7.02 6.72 17.61
C PHE A 699 7.66 5.51 16.93
N GLU A 700 7.87 4.49 17.74
CA GLU A 700 8.17 3.14 17.32
C GLU A 700 7.02 2.18 17.71
N LYS A 701 6.44 1.51 16.72
CA LYS A 701 5.31 0.58 16.87
C LYS A 701 5.77 -0.86 17.12
N ASP A 702 6.99 -1.21 16.70
CA ASP A 702 7.52 -2.57 16.66
C ASP A 702 8.39 -2.96 17.86
N ASP A 703 8.59 -2.03 18.80
CA ASP A 703 9.16 -2.31 20.12
C ASP A 703 8.07 -2.36 21.19
N ASP A 704 7.71 -3.57 21.61
CA ASP A 704 6.69 -3.79 22.65
C ASP A 704 7.15 -3.39 24.07
N THR A 705 8.41 -2.95 24.24
CA THR A 705 9.00 -2.60 25.53
C THR A 705 9.05 -1.09 25.81
N ASN A 706 8.79 -0.27 24.79
CA ASN A 706 8.88 1.20 24.85
C ASN A 706 7.61 1.90 25.37
N TYR A 707 6.54 1.16 25.68
CA TYR A 707 5.26 1.68 26.18
C TYR A 707 4.46 2.59 25.22
N HIS A 708 4.89 2.80 23.97
CA HIS A 708 4.19 3.67 23.02
C HIS A 708 2.78 3.14 22.72
N MET A 709 2.70 1.89 22.30
CA MET A 709 1.42 1.26 21.97
C MET A 709 0.57 1.00 23.20
N ASP A 710 1.16 0.77 24.37
CA ASP A 710 0.42 0.63 25.63
C ASP A 710 -0.30 1.96 25.97
N PHE A 711 0.36 3.10 25.77
CA PHE A 711 -0.26 4.41 25.99
C PHE A 711 -1.31 4.76 24.93
N ILE A 712 -1.02 4.53 23.64
CA ILE A 712 -1.98 4.80 22.54
C ILE A 712 -3.24 3.93 22.66
N ALA A 713 -3.08 2.63 22.91
CA ALA A 713 -4.22 1.74 23.12
C ALA A 713 -5.00 2.11 24.38
N GLY A 714 -4.30 2.47 25.47
CA GLY A 714 -4.92 2.97 26.70
C GLY A 714 -5.75 4.23 26.46
N LEU A 715 -5.19 5.24 25.80
CA LEU A 715 -5.90 6.47 25.40
C LEU A 715 -7.17 6.14 24.62
N ALA A 716 -7.03 5.35 23.55
CA ALA A 716 -8.14 5.01 22.66
C ALA A 716 -9.24 4.23 23.38
N ASN A 717 -8.90 3.24 24.21
CA ASN A 717 -9.88 2.42 24.93
C ASN A 717 -10.60 3.21 26.03
N MET A 718 -9.93 4.12 26.75
CA MET A 718 -10.60 4.99 27.71
C MET A 718 -11.61 5.91 27.01
N ARG A 719 -11.22 6.46 25.86
CA ARG A 719 -12.15 7.24 25.02
C ARG A 719 -13.28 6.38 24.48
N ALA A 720 -13.01 5.14 24.04
CA ALA A 720 -14.02 4.22 23.59
C ALA A 720 -15.06 3.95 24.68
N ARG A 721 -14.63 3.73 25.93
CA ARG A 721 -15.53 3.60 27.08
C ARG A 721 -16.42 4.82 27.30
N ASN A 722 -15.90 6.04 27.15
CA ASN A 722 -16.72 7.24 27.27
C ASN A 722 -17.93 7.17 26.32
N TYR A 723 -17.71 6.77 25.07
CA TYR A 723 -18.76 6.76 24.04
C TYR A 723 -19.44 5.39 23.89
N SER A 724 -19.22 4.45 24.82
CA SER A 724 -19.72 3.07 24.75
C SER A 724 -19.34 2.37 23.44
N ILE A 725 -18.15 2.63 22.91
CA ILE A 725 -17.58 1.97 21.73
C ILE A 725 -16.83 0.71 22.20
N PRO A 726 -16.90 -0.43 21.47
CA PRO A 726 -16.14 -1.62 21.80
C PRO A 726 -14.62 -1.34 21.86
N GLU A 727 -13.99 -1.74 22.96
CA GLU A 727 -12.54 -1.68 23.14
C GLU A 727 -11.82 -2.70 22.25
N VAL A 728 -10.55 -2.42 21.95
CA VAL A 728 -9.69 -3.33 21.19
C VAL A 728 -8.45 -3.72 21.99
N ASP A 729 -7.89 -4.87 21.65
CA ASP A 729 -6.59 -5.27 22.20
C ASP A 729 -5.43 -4.45 21.59
N LYS A 730 -4.24 -4.62 22.17
CA LYS A 730 -3.04 -3.91 21.71
C LYS A 730 -2.66 -4.27 20.27
N LEU A 731 -2.96 -5.49 19.80
CA LEU A 731 -2.59 -5.94 18.47
C LEU A 731 -3.43 -5.23 17.40
N LYS A 732 -4.77 -5.19 17.57
CA LYS A 732 -5.67 -4.44 16.69
C LYS A 732 -5.43 -2.94 16.79
N ALA A 733 -5.15 -2.41 17.99
CA ALA A 733 -4.74 -1.02 18.15
C ALA A 733 -3.45 -0.69 17.38
N LYS A 734 -2.43 -1.57 17.47
CA LYS A 734 -1.17 -1.44 16.74
C LYS A 734 -1.36 -1.50 15.23
N PHE A 735 -2.24 -2.38 14.75
CA PHE A 735 -2.59 -2.48 13.33
C PHE A 735 -3.13 -1.15 12.78
N ILE A 736 -4.13 -0.57 13.47
CA ILE A 736 -4.81 0.66 13.04
C ILE A 736 -3.93 1.89 13.27
N ALA A 737 -3.46 2.13 14.51
CA ALA A 737 -2.70 3.33 14.85
C ALA A 737 -1.30 3.35 14.24
N GLY A 738 -0.70 2.18 14.01
CA GLY A 738 0.57 2.03 13.32
C GLY A 738 0.45 2.04 11.80
N ARG A 739 -0.77 2.16 11.25
CA ARG A 739 -1.07 2.08 9.80
C ARG A 739 -0.37 0.91 9.13
N ILE A 740 -0.43 -0.26 9.77
CA ILE A 740 0.29 -1.45 9.30
C ILE A 740 -0.38 -1.93 8.02
N ILE A 741 0.37 -1.93 6.93
CA ILE A 741 -0.05 -2.53 5.66
C ILE A 741 0.10 -4.06 5.78
N PRO A 742 -0.98 -4.86 5.71
CA PRO A 742 -0.87 -6.31 5.65
C PRO A 742 0.02 -6.74 4.50
N ALA A 743 0.94 -7.67 4.75
CA ALA A 743 1.83 -8.20 3.73
C ALA A 743 2.18 -9.65 4.02
N ILE A 744 2.29 -10.45 2.96
CA ILE A 744 2.64 -11.88 3.03
C ILE A 744 3.61 -12.22 1.89
N ALA A 745 4.51 -13.17 2.14
CA ALA A 745 5.53 -13.57 1.17
C ALA A 745 4.92 -14.16 -0.12
N THR A 746 3.75 -14.78 -0.04
CA THR A 746 3.07 -15.46 -1.17
C THR A 746 2.68 -14.48 -2.28
N SER A 747 1.96 -13.40 -1.96
CA SER A 747 1.59 -12.35 -2.92
C SER A 747 2.82 -11.60 -3.43
N THR A 748 3.84 -11.41 -2.57
CA THR A 748 5.12 -10.78 -2.94
C THR A 748 5.88 -11.60 -3.99
N ALA A 749 6.02 -12.92 -3.78
CA ALA A 749 6.66 -13.81 -4.74
C ALA A 749 5.87 -13.89 -6.06
N MET A 750 4.54 -13.87 -5.98
CA MET A 750 3.67 -13.84 -7.16
C MET A 750 3.86 -12.57 -8.00
N ALA A 751 3.76 -11.41 -7.37
CA ALA A 751 3.90 -10.11 -8.04
C ALA A 751 5.29 -9.96 -8.68
N THR A 752 6.36 -10.30 -7.95
CA THR A 752 7.72 -10.20 -8.49
C THR A 752 7.98 -11.18 -9.63
N GLY A 753 7.43 -12.41 -9.57
CA GLY A 753 7.48 -13.36 -10.68
C GLY A 753 6.83 -12.81 -11.95
N LEU A 754 5.64 -12.22 -11.83
CA LEU A 754 4.93 -11.57 -12.94
C LEU A 754 5.73 -10.40 -13.53
N VAL A 755 6.24 -9.50 -12.69
CA VAL A 755 7.06 -8.38 -13.16
C VAL A 755 8.34 -8.85 -13.85
N CYS A 756 8.98 -9.91 -13.36
CA CYS A 756 10.18 -10.45 -14.00
C CYS A 756 9.90 -11.14 -15.35
N LEU A 757 8.66 -11.55 -15.64
CA LEU A 757 8.27 -11.96 -16.99
C LEU A 757 8.24 -10.76 -17.95
N GLU A 758 7.69 -9.64 -17.50
CA GLU A 758 7.68 -8.38 -18.27
C GLU A 758 9.09 -7.81 -18.47
N LEU A 759 10.01 -8.06 -17.52
CA LEU A 759 11.42 -7.66 -17.65
C LEU A 759 12.11 -8.29 -18.87
N TYR A 760 11.78 -9.52 -19.27
CA TYR A 760 12.32 -10.11 -20.50
C TYR A 760 11.95 -9.25 -21.71
N LYS A 761 10.71 -8.79 -21.78
CA LYS A 761 10.19 -7.98 -22.89
C LYS A 761 10.87 -6.61 -22.94
N VAL A 762 11.02 -5.98 -21.77
CA VAL A 762 11.70 -4.68 -21.66
C VAL A 762 13.16 -4.77 -22.11
N LEU A 763 13.88 -5.80 -21.68
CA LEU A 763 15.30 -5.94 -22.04
C LEU A 763 15.53 -6.52 -23.43
N ASP A 764 14.57 -7.24 -24.02
CA ASP A 764 14.63 -7.57 -25.44
C ASP A 764 14.44 -6.33 -26.31
N GLY A 765 13.43 -5.52 -25.98
CA GLY A 765 13.00 -4.38 -26.78
C GLY A 765 12.19 -4.78 -28.01
N GLY A 766 11.51 -3.82 -28.64
CA GLY A 766 10.74 -4.05 -29.88
C GLY A 766 9.36 -4.69 -29.69
N HIS A 767 8.99 -5.05 -28.47
CA HIS A 767 7.65 -5.55 -28.13
C HIS A 767 6.58 -4.47 -28.34
N LYS A 768 5.38 -4.91 -28.72
CA LYS A 768 4.22 -4.03 -28.91
C LYS A 768 3.42 -3.91 -27.61
N VAL A 769 2.49 -2.95 -27.55
CA VAL A 769 1.69 -2.73 -26.34
C VAL A 769 0.88 -3.97 -25.97
N GLU A 770 0.42 -4.71 -26.98
CA GLU A 770 -0.39 -5.92 -26.82
C GLU A 770 0.43 -7.10 -26.28
N ASP A 771 1.76 -7.01 -26.23
CA ASP A 771 2.62 -8.03 -25.62
C ASP A 771 2.73 -7.85 -24.11
N TYR A 772 2.55 -6.63 -23.58
CA TYR A 772 2.70 -6.32 -22.16
C TYR A 772 1.41 -6.65 -21.37
N ARG A 773 1.56 -6.93 -20.07
CA ARG A 773 0.41 -7.18 -19.17
C ARG A 773 0.53 -6.40 -17.86
N ASN A 774 -0.50 -5.61 -17.58
CA ASN A 774 -0.82 -5.18 -16.23
C ASN A 774 -1.66 -6.26 -15.57
N THR A 775 -1.33 -6.62 -14.33
CA THR A 775 -2.02 -7.69 -13.60
C THR A 775 -2.65 -7.14 -12.34
N PHE A 776 -3.88 -7.55 -12.07
CA PHE A 776 -4.53 -7.45 -10.77
C PHE A 776 -4.85 -8.87 -10.30
N ALA A 777 -4.39 -9.25 -9.13
CA ALA A 777 -4.65 -10.57 -8.59
C ALA A 777 -4.97 -10.49 -7.10
N ASN A 778 -5.77 -11.44 -6.62
CA ASN A 778 -6.07 -11.57 -5.21
C ASN A 778 -6.03 -13.04 -4.84
N LEU A 779 -4.96 -13.48 -4.19
CA LEU A 779 -4.79 -14.87 -3.78
C LEU A 779 -5.75 -15.30 -2.66
N ALA A 780 -6.52 -14.40 -2.03
CA ALA A 780 -7.63 -14.76 -1.15
C ALA A 780 -8.79 -15.39 -1.95
N LEU A 781 -8.88 -15.03 -3.22
CA LEU A 781 -9.83 -15.57 -4.17
C LEU A 781 -9.05 -16.32 -5.26
N PRO A 782 -9.70 -17.17 -6.06
CA PRO A 782 -9.13 -17.57 -7.33
C PRO A 782 -9.32 -16.42 -8.33
N LEU A 783 -8.64 -15.27 -8.12
CA LEU A 783 -8.83 -14.09 -8.97
C LEU A 783 -7.52 -13.61 -9.58
N PHE A 784 -7.50 -13.60 -10.91
CA PHE A 784 -6.47 -13.00 -11.75
C PHE A 784 -7.19 -12.20 -12.85
N SER A 785 -6.73 -10.99 -13.10
CA SER A 785 -7.21 -10.14 -14.17
C SER A 785 -6.02 -9.48 -14.82
N MET A 786 -5.68 -9.95 -16.01
CA MET A 786 -4.59 -9.42 -16.82
C MET A 786 -5.16 -8.61 -17.99
N ALA A 787 -4.57 -7.45 -18.23
CA ALA A 787 -4.97 -6.55 -19.30
C ALA A 787 -3.75 -5.89 -19.95
N GLU A 788 -3.90 -5.49 -21.20
CA GLU A 788 -2.90 -4.66 -21.89
C GLU A 788 -2.78 -3.31 -21.18
N PRO A 789 -1.57 -2.73 -21.07
CA PRO A 789 -1.41 -1.36 -20.60
C PRO A 789 -2.12 -0.36 -21.52
N VAL A 790 -2.60 0.74 -20.93
CA VAL A 790 -3.25 1.81 -21.69
C VAL A 790 -2.19 2.58 -22.49
N PRO A 791 -2.36 2.80 -23.80
CA PRO A 791 -1.45 3.63 -24.59
C PRO A 791 -1.60 5.11 -24.24
N PRO A 792 -0.56 5.95 -24.40
CA PRO A 792 -0.62 7.35 -24.03
C PRO A 792 -1.53 8.13 -24.99
N LYS A 793 -2.21 9.16 -24.46
CA LYS A 793 -3.00 10.10 -25.27
C LYS A 793 -2.11 10.79 -26.30
N VAL A 794 -2.47 10.66 -27.59
CA VAL A 794 -1.80 11.34 -28.70
C VAL A 794 -2.49 12.67 -28.98
N ILE A 795 -1.72 13.76 -28.93
CA ILE A 795 -2.12 15.11 -29.33
C ILE A 795 -1.64 15.33 -30.76
N LYS A 796 -2.49 15.91 -31.61
CA LYS A 796 -2.18 16.21 -33.02
C LYS A 796 -2.36 17.69 -33.28
N HIS A 797 -1.40 18.30 -33.96
CA HIS A 797 -1.45 19.69 -34.38
C HIS A 797 -0.69 19.85 -35.69
N ARG A 798 -1.37 20.33 -36.74
CA ARG A 798 -0.86 20.35 -38.11
C ARG A 798 -0.30 18.97 -38.50
N ASP A 799 0.94 18.90 -38.97
CA ASP A 799 1.62 17.65 -39.32
C ASP A 799 2.39 17.00 -38.15
N MET A 800 2.29 17.58 -36.94
CA MET A 800 2.96 17.09 -35.74
C MET A 800 2.01 16.24 -34.89
N SER A 801 2.59 15.29 -34.18
CA SER A 801 1.92 14.54 -33.11
C SER A 801 2.87 14.27 -31.96
N TRP A 802 2.37 14.34 -30.74
CA TRP A 802 3.13 14.06 -29.54
C TRP A 802 2.27 13.43 -28.45
N THR A 803 2.93 12.95 -27.42
CA THR A 803 2.38 12.32 -26.21
C THR A 803 3.05 12.93 -24.99
N ILE A 804 2.66 12.46 -23.79
CA ILE A 804 3.32 12.86 -22.54
C ILE A 804 4.81 12.47 -22.46
N TRP A 805 5.26 11.51 -23.28
CA TRP A 805 6.66 11.07 -23.33
C TRP A 805 7.57 11.99 -24.14
N ASP A 806 6.98 12.82 -24.99
CA ASP A 806 7.73 13.71 -25.86
C ASP A 806 8.30 14.87 -25.06
N ARG A 807 9.51 15.28 -25.48
CA ARG A 807 10.22 16.41 -24.91
C ARG A 807 10.92 17.17 -26.02
N TRP A 808 10.70 18.47 -26.09
CA TRP A 808 11.33 19.31 -27.11
C TRP A 808 12.65 19.87 -26.60
N ILE A 809 13.72 19.50 -27.28
CA ILE A 809 15.08 19.95 -26.96
C ILE A 809 15.42 21.18 -27.81
N VAL A 810 15.68 22.30 -27.15
CA VAL A 810 16.11 23.54 -27.79
C VAL A 810 17.55 23.85 -27.38
N LYS A 811 18.46 23.93 -28.36
CA LYS A 811 19.90 24.11 -28.12
C LYS A 811 20.31 25.59 -28.14
N ASP A 812 21.58 25.83 -27.77
CA ASP A 812 22.27 27.12 -27.88
C ASP A 812 21.69 28.26 -27.02
N ASN A 813 20.91 27.92 -25.99
CA ASN A 813 20.28 28.86 -25.06
C ASN A 813 19.62 30.02 -25.82
N PRO A 814 18.44 29.86 -26.44
CA PRO A 814 17.82 30.92 -27.21
C PRO A 814 17.45 32.12 -26.31
N THR A 815 17.24 33.28 -26.94
CA THR A 815 16.52 34.39 -26.28
C THR A 815 15.04 34.06 -26.16
N LEU A 816 14.34 34.72 -25.23
CA LEU A 816 12.88 34.58 -25.10
C LEU A 816 12.17 34.83 -26.44
N ARG A 817 12.59 35.85 -27.20
CA ARG A 817 12.06 36.14 -28.55
C ARG A 817 12.27 34.98 -29.51
N GLN A 818 13.46 34.39 -29.52
CA GLN A 818 13.76 33.26 -30.38
C GLN A 818 12.95 32.01 -30.02
N LEU A 819 12.70 31.77 -28.72
CA LEU A 819 11.86 30.67 -28.28
C LEU A 819 10.39 30.87 -28.69
N LEU A 820 9.87 32.09 -28.52
CA LEU A 820 8.50 32.44 -28.96
C LEU A 820 8.35 32.28 -30.47
N GLN A 821 9.30 32.79 -31.26
CA GLN A 821 9.30 32.61 -32.71
C GLN A 821 9.36 31.12 -33.10
N TRP A 822 10.18 30.32 -32.41
CA TRP A 822 10.31 28.89 -32.67
C TRP A 822 9.00 28.11 -32.43
N LEU A 823 8.15 28.58 -31.51
CA LEU A 823 6.81 28.06 -31.28
C LEU A 823 5.81 28.58 -32.32
N GLU A 824 5.86 29.88 -32.65
CA GLU A 824 4.99 30.49 -33.66
C GLU A 824 5.20 29.85 -35.05
N ASP A 825 6.45 29.55 -35.42
CA ASP A 825 6.80 28.83 -36.65
C ASP A 825 6.14 27.44 -36.73
N LYS A 826 5.72 26.88 -35.59
CA LYS A 826 4.98 25.61 -35.47
C LYS A 826 3.47 25.77 -35.42
N GLY A 827 2.94 27.00 -35.37
CA GLY A 827 1.51 27.27 -35.16
C GLY A 827 1.10 27.30 -33.70
N LEU A 828 2.05 27.55 -32.80
CA LEU A 828 1.82 27.53 -31.35
C LEU A 828 2.08 28.92 -30.78
N ASN A 829 1.00 29.57 -30.34
CA ASN A 829 1.03 30.91 -29.80
C ASN A 829 1.22 30.86 -28.28
N ALA A 830 2.47 30.91 -27.83
CA ALA A 830 2.77 30.90 -26.39
C ALA A 830 2.35 32.20 -25.72
N TYR A 831 1.40 32.10 -24.78
CA TYR A 831 0.95 33.21 -23.95
C TYR A 831 1.56 33.19 -22.55
N SER A 832 2.16 32.08 -22.12
CA SER A 832 2.80 31.94 -20.80
C SER A 832 4.01 31.01 -20.85
N ILE A 833 5.12 31.41 -20.21
CA ILE A 833 6.30 30.57 -20.01
C ILE A 833 6.75 30.70 -18.57
N SER A 834 6.86 29.57 -17.86
CA SER A 834 7.31 29.49 -16.47
C SER A 834 8.51 28.57 -16.30
N CYS A 835 9.26 28.83 -15.22
CA CYS A 835 10.31 27.95 -14.72
C CYS A 835 10.06 27.75 -13.22
N GLY A 836 9.72 26.52 -12.83
CA GLY A 836 9.16 26.25 -11.51
C GLY A 836 7.88 27.07 -11.27
N SER A 837 7.76 27.67 -10.09
CA SER A 837 6.63 28.56 -9.74
C SER A 837 6.75 29.97 -10.31
N CYS A 838 7.83 30.30 -11.03
CA CYS A 838 8.12 31.66 -11.47
C CYS A 838 7.77 31.89 -12.95
N LEU A 839 7.08 32.99 -13.23
CA LEU A 839 6.65 33.37 -14.57
C LEU A 839 7.75 34.15 -15.29
N LEU A 840 8.39 33.52 -16.28
CA LEU A 840 9.42 34.13 -17.10
C LEU A 840 8.82 35.08 -18.14
N TYR A 841 7.70 34.69 -18.75
CA TYR A 841 6.97 35.47 -19.73
C TYR A 841 5.47 35.21 -19.61
N ASN A 842 4.67 36.25 -19.87
CA ASN A 842 3.23 36.12 -20.08
C ASN A 842 2.72 37.34 -20.85
N SER A 843 1.91 37.10 -21.89
CA SER A 843 1.46 38.10 -22.87
C SER A 843 0.63 39.23 -22.24
N MET A 844 -0.04 38.96 -21.12
CA MET A 844 -0.89 39.92 -20.39
C MET A 844 -0.10 40.96 -19.61
N PHE A 845 1.21 40.76 -19.39
CA PHE A 845 2.05 41.69 -18.63
C PHE A 845 2.97 42.50 -19.56
N PRO A 846 2.67 43.79 -19.83
CA PRO A 846 3.46 44.60 -20.77
C PRO A 846 4.95 44.69 -20.42
N ARG A 847 5.28 44.69 -19.13
CA ARG A 847 6.67 44.69 -18.62
C ARG A 847 7.47 43.47 -19.04
N HIS A 848 6.82 42.33 -19.32
CA HIS A 848 7.54 41.13 -19.77
C HIS A 848 8.11 41.30 -21.19
N ARG A 849 7.66 42.29 -21.97
CA ARG A 849 8.25 42.64 -23.27
C ARG A 849 9.70 43.12 -23.15
N GLU A 850 10.10 43.67 -22.00
CA GLU A 850 11.48 44.08 -21.73
C GLU A 850 12.45 42.87 -21.59
N ARG A 851 11.91 41.66 -21.46
CA ARG A 851 12.68 40.41 -21.29
C ARG A 851 12.99 39.71 -22.63
N MET A 852 12.44 40.18 -23.75
CA MET A 852 12.44 39.47 -25.04
C MET A 852 13.84 39.12 -25.56
N ASP A 853 14.80 40.02 -25.38
CA ASP A 853 16.16 39.82 -25.90
C ASP A 853 17.09 39.15 -24.88
N LYS A 854 16.59 38.79 -23.69
CA LYS A 854 17.34 38.03 -22.70
C LYS A 854 17.37 36.55 -23.06
N LYS A 855 18.52 35.93 -22.84
CA LYS A 855 18.71 34.48 -22.93
C LYS A 855 17.89 33.79 -21.85
N MET A 856 17.29 32.64 -22.18
CA MET A 856 16.35 31.96 -21.27
C MET A 856 16.99 31.59 -19.94
N VAL A 857 18.24 31.12 -19.95
CA VAL A 857 18.98 30.77 -18.73
C VAL A 857 19.26 31.97 -17.85
N ASP A 858 19.66 33.10 -18.44
CA ASP A 858 19.94 34.33 -17.70
C ASP A 858 18.63 34.88 -17.11
N LEU A 859 17.53 34.78 -17.86
CA LEU A 859 16.20 35.17 -17.39
C LEU A 859 15.74 34.32 -16.20
N ALA A 860 15.98 33.00 -16.23
CA ALA A 860 15.66 32.12 -15.11
C ALA A 860 16.51 32.43 -13.86
N ARG A 861 17.80 32.75 -14.03
CA ARG A 861 18.65 33.18 -12.91
C ARG A 861 18.21 34.51 -12.31
N GLU A 862 17.87 35.48 -13.14
CA GLU A 862 17.51 36.83 -12.67
C GLU A 862 16.11 36.90 -12.06
N VAL A 863 15.13 36.27 -12.71
CA VAL A 863 13.71 36.38 -12.33
C VAL A 863 13.29 35.27 -11.39
N ALA A 864 13.59 34.03 -11.76
CA ALA A 864 13.20 32.85 -10.98
C ALA A 864 14.24 32.49 -9.89
N LYS A 865 15.38 33.21 -9.84
CA LYS A 865 16.48 32.98 -8.90
C LYS A 865 16.95 31.51 -8.90
N VAL A 866 16.87 30.86 -10.06
CA VAL A 866 17.24 29.45 -10.19
C VAL A 866 18.75 29.33 -10.11
N GLU A 867 19.23 28.56 -9.13
CA GLU A 867 20.61 28.10 -9.10
C GLU A 867 20.75 26.91 -10.04
N LEU A 868 21.72 27.00 -10.95
CA LEU A 868 21.99 25.97 -11.94
C LEU A 868 23.31 25.28 -11.61
N PRO A 869 23.28 24.07 -11.03
CA PRO A 869 24.48 23.36 -10.60
C PRO A 869 25.45 23.10 -11.76
N PRO A 870 26.75 22.87 -11.48
CA PRO A 870 27.75 22.57 -12.51
C PRO A 870 27.41 21.33 -13.36
N TYR A 871 26.78 20.32 -12.76
CA TYR A 871 26.41 19.08 -13.42
C TYR A 871 25.19 19.22 -14.35
N ARG A 872 24.33 20.22 -14.15
CA ARG A 872 23.13 20.44 -14.97
C ARG A 872 23.49 21.10 -16.29
N ARG A 873 23.02 20.53 -17.41
CA ARG A 873 23.34 21.00 -18.78
C ARG A 873 22.21 21.75 -19.47
N HIS A 874 21.00 21.66 -18.92
CA HIS A 874 19.79 22.23 -19.48
C HIS A 874 18.86 22.81 -18.41
N LEU A 875 17.93 23.66 -18.86
CA LEU A 875 16.89 24.29 -18.07
C LEU A 875 15.53 23.90 -18.64
N ASP A 876 14.66 23.36 -17.81
CA ASP A 876 13.30 23.02 -18.24
C ASP A 876 12.36 24.22 -18.03
N VAL A 877 11.48 24.44 -19.00
CA VAL A 877 10.42 25.44 -18.93
C VAL A 877 9.07 24.81 -19.28
N VAL A 878 8.02 25.30 -18.61
CA VAL A 878 6.64 24.94 -18.91
C VAL A 878 6.03 26.07 -19.72
N VAL A 879 5.36 25.72 -20.80
CA VAL A 879 4.80 26.68 -21.75
C VAL A 879 3.32 26.40 -21.89
N ALA A 880 2.49 27.43 -21.74
CA ALA A 880 1.10 27.40 -22.11
C ALA A 880 0.92 28.19 -23.41
N CYS A 881 0.26 27.56 -24.37
CA CYS A 881 0.07 28.11 -25.71
C CYS A 881 -1.31 27.74 -26.26
N GLU A 882 -1.74 28.54 -27.22
CA GLU A 882 -2.93 28.32 -28.05
C GLU A 882 -2.50 27.82 -29.43
N ASP A 883 -3.39 27.08 -30.10
CA ASP A 883 -3.24 26.70 -31.52
C ASP A 883 -3.66 27.83 -32.48
N ASP A 884 -3.71 27.53 -33.78
CA ASP A 884 -4.12 28.49 -34.83
C ASP A 884 -5.60 28.91 -34.73
N GLU A 885 -6.42 28.18 -33.96
CA GLU A 885 -7.84 28.44 -33.73
C GLU A 885 -8.11 29.07 -32.34
N ASP A 886 -7.05 29.56 -31.68
CA ASP A 886 -7.10 30.15 -30.33
C ASP A 886 -7.58 29.16 -29.24
N ASN A 887 -7.42 27.84 -29.45
CA ASN A 887 -7.72 26.83 -28.43
C ASN A 887 -6.47 26.50 -27.61
N ASP A 888 -6.62 26.38 -26.29
CA ASP A 888 -5.56 25.87 -25.40
C ASP A 888 -5.10 24.47 -25.83
N ILE A 889 -3.79 24.30 -25.98
CA ILE A 889 -3.17 23.03 -26.37
C ILE A 889 -2.00 22.67 -25.45
N ASP A 890 -2.03 21.45 -24.91
CA ASP A 890 -0.93 20.90 -24.12
C ASP A 890 0.22 20.51 -25.05
N ILE A 891 1.41 21.08 -24.82
CA ILE A 891 2.62 20.78 -25.60
C ILE A 891 3.67 20.04 -24.77
N PRO A 892 4.63 19.35 -25.42
CA PRO A 892 5.74 18.69 -24.74
C PRO A 892 6.54 19.65 -23.86
N GLN A 893 7.10 19.13 -22.78
CA GLN A 893 8.05 19.89 -21.96
C GLN A 893 9.22 20.37 -22.82
N ILE A 894 9.65 21.63 -22.63
CA ILE A 894 10.77 22.20 -23.36
C ILE A 894 12.01 22.22 -22.48
N SER A 895 13.05 21.52 -22.92
CA SER A 895 14.37 21.53 -22.28
C SER A 895 15.34 22.39 -23.09
N ILE A 896 15.81 23.46 -22.47
CA ILE A 896 16.75 24.42 -23.06
C ILE A 896 18.18 24.02 -22.69
N TYR A 897 18.91 23.46 -23.64
CA TYR A 897 20.30 23.07 -23.47
C TYR A 897 21.21 24.28 -23.66
N TYR A 898 22.08 24.50 -22.67
CA TYR A 898 22.96 25.66 -22.61
C TYR A 898 24.43 25.32 -22.32
N ARG A 899 24.75 24.04 -22.07
CA ARG A 899 26.10 23.49 -21.91
C ARG A 899 26.29 22.21 -22.70
#